data_AF-A0A962W5I2-F1
#
_entry.id   AF-A0A962W5I2-F1
#
_cell.length_a   1.000
_cell.length_b   1.000
_cell.length_c   1.000
_cell.angle_alpha   90.00
_cell.angle_beta   90.00
_cell.angle_gamma   90.00
#
_symmetry.space_group_name_H-M   'P 1'
#
loop_
_entity.id
_entity.type
_entity.pdbx_description
1 polymer ?
#
loop_
_entity_poly.entity_id
_entity_poly.type
_entity_poly.pdbx_seq_one_letter_code
_entity_poly.pdbx_strand_id
1 'polypeptide(L)'
;MKFLVYCPLNRDNIATSLGTADYSYYFVMQRFLPLLQEFGEVEVVPEPPADEAVNAPQEGLVYLAFTPPDKAVGSRACPVVPVFAWEYSTIPYEAFRNPADNWVADLRATGRAITHSSYAAEVVREQLGQDYDIACIPAPLWDDCGPLRAQRKQVPPRGLQGLELACKVIDSHSYDISNTAVRPKTGSEGEQARLLAQPWDGAPLAYSFARGEPCPTLVGFNDAEPWGVWSRSGYPWLMLDAAISGDVEIEISLRGYAHNIDQPLGIELGDCTAHLLLTDSLETHRLQMHVAVPANFLAFNGVEKRAVGMDDPRDIGFGLASLKIRRLENPPLLQSSQLLDLAADELALEGFNPPEAAGCWTAASRCTVHLPRAIAGDITLRIELFHLLHNHGREIDLWLGGSRKTLTLDKDTAVYELQLPAIGPTRFLRFDGLGHGCSGEEGDARELGLGIARISLTVDSSQRGRTARSVVAGKLARLARQHPPGDEVLYTTILNPNDGRKNWEDIITAFVYALRDRPGATLLVKIANEDLDMFFEDIFTFYMRLHPFQCRLVFIHGYLTDDQYRQLILHSHYIVNASRGEGQCLPLMEFMSAGVPAIAPRNTAMLDYIDSANAFLVESSPELAYWPHDPRQVLRTYWHRINWQTLYQAFVDSEALCRRSPRGYRRMGEAAITALQRFCSMEVARGRFGEFLARLQEQGEG
;
A
#
# COMPACT_ATOMS: atom_id res chain seq x y z
N MET A 1 32.97 -12.57 -34.84
CA MET A 1 31.53 -12.32 -34.70
C MET A 1 31.34 -10.95 -34.07
N LYS A 2 30.33 -10.21 -34.51
CA LYS A 2 29.87 -8.95 -33.92
C LYS A 2 28.38 -9.09 -33.61
N PHE A 3 27.97 -8.68 -32.42
CA PHE A 3 26.59 -8.72 -31.94
C PHE A 3 26.05 -7.30 -31.78
N LEU A 4 24.99 -6.97 -32.51
CA LEU A 4 24.15 -5.81 -32.19
C LEU A 4 23.10 -6.26 -31.20
N VAL A 5 22.94 -5.55 -30.10
CA VAL A 5 22.02 -5.92 -29.01
C VAL A 5 21.08 -4.77 -28.74
N TYR A 6 19.77 -5.05 -28.74
CA TYR A 6 18.75 -4.03 -28.49
C TYR A 6 17.76 -4.49 -27.42
N CYS A 7 17.37 -3.54 -26.57
CA CYS A 7 16.21 -3.61 -25.70
C CYS A 7 15.55 -2.21 -25.65
N PRO A 8 14.21 -2.11 -25.71
CA PRO A 8 13.51 -0.82 -25.63
C PRO A 8 13.77 -0.06 -24.33
N LEU A 9 14.04 -0.78 -23.24
CA LEU A 9 14.36 -0.19 -21.95
C LEU A 9 15.86 -0.13 -21.71
N ASN A 10 16.27 0.88 -20.95
CA ASN A 10 17.66 1.16 -20.62
C ASN A 10 17.78 1.69 -19.18
N ARG A 11 19.00 2.07 -18.79
CA ARG A 11 19.31 2.53 -17.43
C ARG A 11 18.51 3.77 -17.01
N ASP A 12 18.11 4.61 -17.97
CA ASP A 12 17.46 5.90 -17.69
C ASP A 12 15.95 5.74 -17.43
N ASN A 13 15.31 4.72 -18.01
CA ASN A 13 13.85 4.51 -17.91
C ASN A 13 13.43 3.24 -17.18
N ILE A 14 14.34 2.32 -16.84
CA ILE A 14 13.98 1.05 -16.19
C ILE A 14 13.35 1.27 -14.80
N ALA A 15 13.79 2.28 -14.06
CA ALA A 15 13.33 2.53 -12.69
C ALA A 15 11.83 2.87 -12.63
N THR A 16 11.32 3.61 -13.63
CA THR A 16 9.89 3.96 -13.76
C THR A 16 9.10 2.90 -14.53
N SER A 17 9.77 2.06 -15.31
CA SER A 17 9.11 1.01 -16.12
C SER A 17 8.99 -0.34 -15.42
N LEU A 18 9.35 -0.45 -14.14
CA LEU A 18 9.29 -1.72 -13.40
C LEU A 18 7.86 -2.29 -13.35
N GLY A 19 7.71 -3.55 -13.78
CA GLY A 19 6.44 -4.27 -13.75
C GLY A 19 5.51 -4.00 -14.93
N THR A 20 5.88 -3.09 -15.84
CA THR A 20 5.19 -2.89 -17.13
C THR A 20 5.43 -4.07 -18.08
N ALA A 21 4.74 -4.13 -19.22
CA ALA A 21 5.06 -5.15 -20.23
C ALA A 21 6.53 -5.00 -20.69
N ASP A 22 7.19 -6.12 -21.01
CA ASP A 22 8.55 -6.17 -21.57
C ASP A 22 9.70 -5.71 -20.66
N TYR A 23 9.42 -5.21 -19.44
CA TYR A 23 10.48 -4.66 -18.58
C TYR A 23 11.61 -5.64 -18.24
N SER A 24 11.26 -6.93 -18.14
CA SER A 24 12.21 -7.99 -17.80
C SER A 24 13.30 -8.17 -18.84
N TYR A 25 13.06 -7.78 -20.11
CA TYR A 25 14.05 -7.91 -21.18
C TYR A 25 15.32 -7.12 -20.91
N TYR A 26 15.22 -5.97 -20.25
CA TYR A 26 16.39 -5.20 -19.84
C TYR A 26 17.28 -6.04 -18.91
N PHE A 27 16.70 -6.65 -17.88
CA PHE A 27 17.45 -7.48 -16.93
C PHE A 27 18.00 -8.74 -17.59
N VAL A 28 17.24 -9.39 -18.46
CA VAL A 28 17.71 -10.56 -19.23
C VAL A 28 18.89 -10.16 -20.13
N MET A 29 18.77 -9.07 -20.89
CA MET A 29 19.83 -8.55 -21.75
C MET A 29 21.11 -8.32 -20.95
N GLN A 30 21.03 -7.65 -19.79
CA GLN A 30 22.19 -7.41 -18.93
C GLN A 30 22.91 -8.71 -18.52
N ARG A 31 22.17 -9.81 -18.28
CA ARG A 31 22.78 -11.13 -17.98
C ARG A 31 23.41 -11.78 -19.21
N PHE A 32 22.88 -11.53 -20.41
CA PHE A 32 23.45 -12.05 -21.65
C PHE A 32 24.70 -11.31 -22.10
N LEU A 33 24.87 -10.02 -21.78
CA LEU A 33 26.01 -9.23 -22.28
C LEU A 33 27.38 -9.89 -21.99
N PRO A 34 27.69 -10.37 -20.76
CA PRO A 34 28.95 -11.07 -20.50
C PRO A 34 29.11 -12.36 -21.31
N LEU A 35 28.04 -13.11 -21.51
CA LEU A 35 28.04 -14.32 -22.34
C LEU A 35 28.39 -13.98 -23.80
N LEU A 36 27.75 -12.94 -24.37
CA LEU A 36 27.97 -12.54 -25.77
C LEU A 36 29.41 -12.08 -26.02
N GLN A 37 30.00 -11.39 -25.03
CA GLN A 37 31.39 -10.92 -25.09
C GLN A 37 32.42 -12.06 -25.18
N GLU A 38 32.09 -13.27 -24.73
CA GLU A 38 32.97 -14.44 -24.89
C GLU A 38 33.04 -14.95 -26.33
N PHE A 39 32.04 -14.63 -27.16
CA PHE A 39 31.93 -15.12 -28.54
C PHE A 39 32.24 -14.03 -29.59
N GLY A 40 32.33 -12.75 -29.22
CA GLY A 40 32.56 -11.67 -30.18
C GLY A 40 32.46 -10.26 -29.60
N GLU A 41 32.58 -9.28 -30.49
CA GLU A 41 32.35 -7.86 -30.16
C GLU A 41 30.86 -7.62 -29.92
N VAL A 42 30.51 -6.85 -28.88
CA VAL A 42 29.12 -6.55 -28.52
C VAL A 42 28.88 -5.04 -28.54
N GLU A 43 27.88 -4.62 -29.30
CA GLU A 43 27.43 -3.23 -29.41
C GLU A 43 25.95 -3.17 -28.98
N VAL A 44 25.68 -2.47 -27.87
CA VAL A 44 24.29 -2.19 -27.45
C VAL A 44 23.81 -0.96 -28.21
N VAL A 45 22.85 -1.15 -29.10
CA VAL A 45 22.30 -0.08 -29.95
C VAL A 45 21.11 0.58 -29.28
N PRO A 46 20.94 1.91 -29.39
CA PRO A 46 19.84 2.64 -28.75
C PRO A 46 18.50 2.43 -29.48
N GLU A 47 18.54 2.05 -30.75
CA GLU A 47 17.39 1.81 -31.61
C GLU A 47 17.65 0.58 -32.50
N PRO A 48 16.59 -0.09 -33.00
CA PRO A 48 16.75 -1.19 -33.93
C PRO A 48 17.54 -0.77 -35.18
N PRO A 49 18.49 -1.60 -35.67
CA PRO A 49 19.32 -1.23 -36.80
C PRO A 49 18.48 -1.12 -38.09
N ALA A 50 18.56 0.04 -38.74
CA ALA A 50 17.96 0.26 -40.06
C ALA A 50 18.86 -0.28 -41.19
N ASP A 51 18.28 -0.57 -42.36
CA ASP A 51 19.03 -1.04 -43.54
C ASP A 51 20.15 -0.07 -43.96
N GLU A 52 19.95 1.23 -43.76
CA GLU A 52 20.92 2.29 -44.07
C GLU A 52 22.13 2.28 -43.13
N ALA A 53 21.96 1.80 -41.88
CA ALA A 53 23.05 1.69 -40.90
C ALA A 53 23.91 0.44 -41.14
N VAL A 54 23.33 -0.60 -41.73
CA VAL A 54 24.00 -1.85 -42.10
C VAL A 54 24.24 -1.85 -43.61
N ASN A 55 25.18 -1.01 -44.06
CA ASN A 55 25.46 -0.69 -45.47
C ASN A 55 25.61 -1.90 -46.43
N ALA A 56 25.99 -3.08 -45.93
CA ALA A 56 26.06 -4.34 -46.68
C ALA A 56 26.01 -5.54 -45.71
N PRO A 57 25.61 -6.74 -46.15
CA PRO A 57 25.69 -7.95 -45.34
C PRO A 57 27.12 -8.17 -44.84
N GLN A 58 27.32 -8.13 -43.53
CA GLN A 58 28.62 -8.38 -42.91
C GLN A 58 28.66 -9.81 -42.41
N GLU A 59 29.59 -10.61 -42.94
CA GLU A 59 29.85 -11.96 -42.43
C GLU A 59 30.14 -11.90 -40.92
N GLY A 60 29.38 -12.69 -40.15
CA GLY A 60 29.53 -12.77 -38.70
C GLY A 60 28.91 -11.62 -37.91
N LEU A 61 28.06 -10.77 -38.50
CA LEU A 61 27.21 -9.81 -37.80
C LEU A 61 25.86 -10.44 -37.45
N VAL A 62 25.42 -10.36 -36.18
CA VAL A 62 24.12 -10.88 -35.71
C VAL A 62 23.42 -9.82 -34.87
N TYR A 63 22.12 -9.64 -35.07
CA TYR A 63 21.29 -8.73 -34.27
C TYR A 63 20.41 -9.52 -33.30
N LEU A 64 20.62 -9.33 -32.00
CA LEU A 64 19.84 -9.93 -30.92
C LEU A 64 18.85 -8.90 -30.36
N ALA A 65 17.56 -9.11 -30.63
CA ALA A 65 16.48 -8.27 -30.16
C ALA A 65 15.89 -8.86 -28.86
N PHE A 66 16.19 -8.25 -27.71
CA PHE A 66 15.57 -8.61 -26.43
C PHE A 66 14.18 -7.97 -26.34
N THR A 67 13.26 -8.54 -27.10
CA THR A 67 11.87 -8.10 -27.27
C THR A 67 10.98 -9.30 -27.61
N PRO A 68 9.64 -9.15 -27.49
CA PRO A 68 8.70 -10.05 -28.16
C PRO A 68 8.91 -10.10 -29.69
N PRO A 69 8.48 -11.18 -30.37
CA PRO A 69 8.65 -11.36 -31.82
C PRO A 69 8.10 -10.21 -32.69
N ASP A 70 6.92 -9.67 -32.35
CA ASP A 70 6.28 -8.56 -33.08
C ASP A 70 7.08 -7.25 -33.05
N LYS A 71 7.99 -7.12 -32.07
CA LYS A 71 8.85 -5.95 -31.87
C LYS A 71 10.29 -6.17 -32.31
N ALA A 72 10.64 -7.37 -32.77
CA ALA A 72 11.98 -7.72 -33.24
C ALA A 72 12.24 -7.18 -34.66
N VAL A 73 12.03 -5.87 -34.86
CA VAL A 73 12.31 -5.17 -36.12
C VAL A 73 13.81 -5.00 -36.26
N GLY A 74 14.35 -5.17 -37.47
CA GLY A 74 15.77 -4.99 -37.75
C GLY A 74 16.06 -5.00 -39.25
N SER A 75 17.32 -4.75 -39.60
CA SER A 75 17.78 -4.71 -40.99
C SER A 75 17.74 -6.09 -41.64
N ARG A 76 17.41 -6.13 -42.94
CA ARG A 76 17.51 -7.34 -43.78
C ARG A 76 18.96 -7.73 -44.09
N ALA A 77 19.91 -6.84 -43.86
CA ALA A 77 21.33 -7.07 -44.09
C ALA A 77 22.03 -7.83 -42.95
N CYS A 78 21.33 -8.11 -41.83
CA CYS A 78 21.85 -8.93 -40.74
C CYS A 78 20.79 -9.91 -40.21
N PRO A 79 21.16 -11.14 -39.80
CA PRO A 79 20.25 -12.05 -39.12
C PRO A 79 19.66 -11.41 -37.86
N VAL A 80 18.33 -11.32 -37.83
CA VAL A 80 17.56 -10.84 -36.67
C VAL A 80 17.14 -12.05 -35.83
N VAL A 81 17.51 -12.05 -34.55
CA VAL A 81 17.18 -13.11 -33.59
C VAL A 81 16.38 -12.52 -32.43
N PRO A 82 15.07 -12.76 -32.35
CA PRO A 82 14.30 -12.42 -31.17
C PRO A 82 14.74 -13.28 -29.99
N VAL A 83 14.98 -12.62 -28.85
CA VAL A 83 15.29 -13.24 -27.55
C VAL A 83 14.11 -12.95 -26.62
N PHE A 84 13.19 -13.91 -26.50
CA PHE A 84 11.86 -13.67 -25.93
C PHE A 84 11.44 -14.69 -24.85
N ALA A 85 10.57 -14.25 -23.95
CA ALA A 85 9.95 -15.09 -22.92
C ALA A 85 8.50 -15.46 -23.32
N TRP A 86 8.05 -16.67 -22.97
CA TRP A 86 6.67 -17.09 -23.19
C TRP A 86 6.18 -18.10 -22.15
N GLU A 87 4.90 -17.97 -21.76
CA GLU A 87 4.29 -18.76 -20.68
C GLU A 87 2.89 -19.28 -20.98
N TYR A 88 2.34 -19.04 -22.16
CA TYR A 88 1.01 -19.53 -22.54
C TYR A 88 1.14 -20.79 -23.41
N SER A 89 0.09 -21.60 -23.47
CA SER A 89 0.10 -22.86 -24.22
C SER A 89 0.17 -22.69 -25.75
N THR A 90 -0.02 -21.48 -26.27
CA THR A 90 0.08 -21.15 -27.71
C THR A 90 0.65 -19.75 -27.84
N ILE A 91 1.48 -19.47 -28.83
CA ILE A 91 1.83 -18.12 -29.29
C ILE A 91 0.76 -17.55 -30.25
N PRO A 92 0.61 -16.22 -30.35
CA PRO A 92 -0.29 -15.56 -31.30
C PRO A 92 -0.08 -16.05 -32.73
N TYR A 93 -1.16 -16.57 -33.35
CA TYR A 93 -1.12 -17.18 -34.69
C TYR A 93 -2.06 -16.52 -35.71
N GLU A 94 -2.79 -15.48 -35.29
CA GLU A 94 -3.67 -14.68 -36.16
C GLU A 94 -3.45 -13.20 -35.87
N ALA A 95 -3.72 -12.35 -36.86
CA ALA A 95 -3.76 -10.91 -36.64
C ALA A 95 -5.06 -10.53 -35.91
N PHE A 96 -5.02 -9.57 -34.98
CA PHE A 96 -6.19 -9.08 -34.27
C PHE A 96 -6.61 -7.70 -34.77
N ARG A 97 -5.78 -6.68 -34.49
CA ARG A 97 -5.92 -5.30 -34.97
C ARG A 97 -4.87 -4.96 -36.02
N ASN A 98 -3.66 -5.46 -35.87
CA ASN A 98 -2.53 -5.21 -36.75
C ASN A 98 -1.98 -6.53 -37.30
N PRO A 99 -1.41 -6.54 -38.53
CA PRO A 99 -0.73 -7.71 -39.06
C PRO A 99 0.41 -8.22 -38.15
N ALA A 100 1.07 -7.32 -37.42
CA ALA A 100 2.13 -7.62 -36.46
C ALA A 100 1.65 -8.34 -35.18
N ASP A 101 0.36 -8.57 -35.00
CA ASP A 101 -0.12 -9.36 -33.86
C ASP A 101 0.14 -10.88 -34.05
N ASN A 102 0.57 -11.31 -35.24
CA ASN A 102 0.80 -12.72 -35.57
C ASN A 102 2.26 -13.14 -35.38
N TRP A 103 2.60 -13.52 -34.16
CA TRP A 103 3.95 -13.96 -33.80
C TRP A 103 4.44 -15.20 -34.58
N VAL A 104 3.53 -16.07 -35.03
CA VAL A 104 3.91 -17.19 -35.91
C VAL A 104 4.47 -16.68 -37.24
N ALA A 105 3.89 -15.61 -37.80
CA ALA A 105 4.40 -14.99 -39.02
C ALA A 105 5.75 -14.30 -38.77
N ASP A 106 5.89 -13.58 -37.66
CA ASP A 106 7.13 -12.89 -37.30
C ASP A 106 8.29 -13.87 -37.08
N LEU A 107 8.06 -14.94 -36.33
CA LEU A 107 9.06 -15.99 -36.08
C LEU A 107 9.45 -16.74 -37.37
N ARG A 108 8.51 -16.94 -38.31
CA ARG A 108 8.84 -17.48 -39.63
C ARG A 108 9.70 -16.51 -40.44
N ALA A 109 9.47 -15.21 -40.31
CA ALA A 109 10.24 -14.19 -41.02
C ALA A 109 11.69 -14.10 -40.50
N THR A 110 11.90 -14.25 -39.19
CA THR A 110 13.26 -14.29 -38.61
C THR A 110 13.94 -15.65 -38.83
N GLY A 111 13.17 -16.73 -38.99
CA GLY A 111 13.64 -18.09 -39.27
C GLY A 111 14.31 -18.79 -38.08
N ARG A 112 14.61 -18.05 -37.00
CA ARG A 112 15.21 -18.55 -35.77
C ARG A 112 14.86 -17.66 -34.59
N ALA A 113 15.02 -18.20 -33.39
CA ALA A 113 14.81 -17.45 -32.14
C ALA A 113 15.57 -18.04 -30.95
N ILE A 114 15.72 -17.24 -29.90
CA ILE A 114 16.12 -17.70 -28.57
C ILE A 114 14.96 -17.49 -27.61
N THR A 115 14.64 -18.51 -26.82
CA THR A 115 13.74 -18.41 -25.67
C THR A 115 14.41 -18.94 -24.42
N HIS A 116 13.75 -18.84 -23.28
CA HIS A 116 14.37 -19.07 -21.97
C HIS A 116 13.98 -20.38 -21.29
N SER A 117 13.04 -21.13 -21.86
CA SER A 117 12.57 -22.38 -21.29
C SER A 117 12.29 -23.44 -22.34
N SER A 118 12.38 -24.71 -21.93
CA SER A 118 12.01 -25.84 -22.78
C SER A 118 10.53 -25.80 -23.13
N TYR A 119 9.68 -25.35 -22.20
CA TYR A 119 8.25 -25.16 -22.40
C TYR A 119 7.95 -24.20 -23.55
N ALA A 120 8.53 -22.99 -23.52
CA ALA A 120 8.33 -22.01 -24.59
C ALA A 120 8.85 -22.51 -25.93
N ALA A 121 10.00 -23.20 -25.93
CA ALA A 121 10.56 -23.78 -27.16
C ALA A 121 9.62 -24.84 -27.75
N GLU A 122 9.00 -25.67 -26.92
CA GLU A 122 8.04 -26.68 -27.38
C GLU A 122 6.76 -26.05 -27.93
N VAL A 123 6.19 -25.05 -27.25
CA VAL A 123 5.01 -24.31 -27.73
C VAL A 123 5.25 -23.72 -29.12
N VAL A 124 6.45 -23.17 -29.36
CA VAL A 124 6.83 -22.63 -30.68
C VAL A 124 6.93 -23.76 -31.71
N ARG A 125 7.59 -24.89 -31.38
CA ARG A 125 7.73 -26.03 -32.29
C ARG A 125 6.39 -26.67 -32.64
N GLU A 126 5.45 -26.75 -31.70
CA GLU A 126 4.10 -27.24 -31.95
C GLU A 126 3.36 -26.41 -33.01
N GLN A 127 3.65 -25.11 -33.13
CA GLN A 127 2.99 -24.21 -34.08
C GLN A 127 3.78 -23.94 -35.36
N LEU A 128 5.12 -23.94 -35.32
CA LEU A 128 5.97 -23.65 -36.47
C LEU A 128 6.56 -24.89 -37.14
N GLY A 129 6.60 -26.03 -36.45
CA GLY A 129 7.28 -27.24 -36.89
C GLY A 129 8.45 -27.60 -35.97
N GLN A 130 8.72 -28.88 -35.83
CA GLN A 130 9.78 -29.42 -34.96
C GLN A 130 11.19 -29.08 -35.47
N ASP A 131 11.31 -28.69 -36.74
CA ASP A 131 12.51 -28.27 -37.44
C ASP A 131 12.83 -26.77 -37.30
N TYR A 132 11.95 -25.97 -36.68
CA TYR A 132 12.22 -24.56 -36.42
C TYR A 132 13.43 -24.36 -35.47
N ASP A 133 14.40 -23.52 -35.86
CA ASP A 133 15.63 -23.27 -35.09
C ASP A 133 15.35 -22.33 -33.90
N ILE A 134 14.78 -22.89 -32.84
CA ILE A 134 14.62 -22.23 -31.55
C ILE A 134 15.56 -22.81 -30.51
N ALA A 135 16.39 -21.95 -29.91
CA ALA A 135 17.30 -22.31 -28.82
C ALA A 135 16.70 -21.95 -27.45
N CYS A 136 16.76 -22.88 -26.50
CA CYS A 136 16.42 -22.62 -25.10
C CYS A 136 17.66 -22.18 -24.33
N ILE A 137 17.85 -20.88 -24.16
CA ILE A 137 18.99 -20.29 -23.42
C ILE A 137 18.43 -19.43 -22.27
N PRO A 138 18.50 -19.90 -21.02
CA PRO A 138 18.08 -19.09 -19.87
C PRO A 138 19.09 -17.97 -19.61
N ALA A 139 18.68 -16.95 -18.84
CA ALA A 139 19.60 -15.88 -18.44
C ALA A 139 20.68 -16.45 -17.51
N PRO A 140 21.97 -16.32 -17.84
CA PRO A 140 23.04 -16.84 -17.00
C PRO A 140 23.17 -15.96 -15.76
N LEU A 141 22.66 -16.43 -14.63
CA LEU A 141 22.65 -15.67 -13.37
C LEU A 141 23.20 -16.44 -12.18
N TRP A 142 23.38 -17.76 -12.31
CA TRP A 142 23.79 -18.60 -11.18
C TRP A 142 25.18 -18.19 -10.64
N ASP A 143 26.12 -17.86 -11.52
CA ASP A 143 27.49 -17.48 -11.15
C ASP A 143 27.51 -16.16 -10.36
N ASP A 144 26.67 -15.19 -10.73
CA ASP A 144 26.54 -13.90 -10.05
C ASP A 144 26.06 -14.04 -8.59
N CYS A 145 25.37 -15.14 -8.26
CA CYS A 145 24.95 -15.46 -6.90
C CYS A 145 26.05 -16.11 -6.04
N GLY A 146 27.26 -16.32 -6.57
CA GLY A 146 28.40 -16.89 -5.84
C GLY A 146 28.71 -16.21 -4.49
N PRO A 147 28.82 -14.88 -4.43
CA PRO A 147 29.01 -14.14 -3.17
C PRO A 147 27.85 -14.35 -2.17
N LEU A 148 26.60 -14.38 -2.65
CA LEU A 148 25.43 -14.62 -1.80
C LEU A 148 25.45 -16.03 -1.20
N ARG A 149 25.79 -17.05 -1.99
CA ARG A 149 25.97 -18.43 -1.50
C ARG A 149 27.06 -18.51 -0.45
N ALA A 150 28.19 -17.84 -0.65
CA ALA A 150 29.30 -17.82 0.31
C ALA A 150 28.85 -17.18 1.64
N GLN A 151 28.12 -16.06 1.58
CA GLN A 151 27.60 -15.39 2.77
C GLN A 151 26.55 -16.22 3.50
N ARG A 152 25.62 -16.87 2.80
CA ARG A 152 24.58 -17.73 3.43
C ARG A 152 25.14 -18.98 4.09
N LYS A 153 26.30 -19.49 3.64
CA LYS A 153 27.02 -20.57 4.35
C LYS A 153 27.51 -20.14 5.73
N GLN A 154 27.85 -18.86 5.89
CA GLN A 154 28.38 -18.30 7.14
C GLN A 154 27.27 -17.76 8.04
N VAL A 155 26.26 -17.12 7.45
CA VAL A 155 25.18 -16.43 8.15
C VAL A 155 23.84 -17.00 7.71
N PRO A 156 23.10 -17.71 8.59
CA PRO A 156 21.75 -18.16 8.26
C PRO A 156 20.82 -16.96 8.08
N PRO A 157 19.69 -17.13 7.36
CA PRO A 157 18.67 -16.09 7.25
C PRO A 157 18.15 -15.69 8.64
N ARG A 158 17.84 -14.40 8.81
CA ARG A 158 17.46 -13.79 10.11
C ARG A 158 16.10 -13.10 10.10
N GLY A 159 15.32 -13.30 9.04
CA GLY A 159 14.06 -12.59 8.84
C GLY A 159 14.29 -11.10 8.64
N LEU A 160 13.36 -10.25 9.10
CA LEU A 160 13.47 -8.80 8.95
C LEU A 160 14.52 -8.17 9.88
N GLN A 161 15.11 -8.95 10.79
CA GLN A 161 16.07 -8.43 11.76
C GLN A 161 17.33 -7.86 11.09
N GLY A 162 17.46 -6.54 11.11
CA GLY A 162 18.62 -5.84 10.53
C GLY A 162 18.51 -5.62 9.02
N LEU A 163 17.35 -5.95 8.42
CA LEU A 163 17.06 -5.59 7.04
C LEU A 163 16.77 -4.08 6.98
N GLU A 164 17.61 -3.35 6.27
CA GLU A 164 17.49 -1.91 6.05
C GLU A 164 17.18 -1.64 4.58
N LEU A 165 16.00 -1.07 4.32
CA LEU A 165 15.49 -0.79 2.98
C LEU A 165 15.13 0.69 2.87
N ALA A 166 15.60 1.34 1.81
CA ALA A 166 15.26 2.73 1.48
C ALA A 166 14.06 2.74 0.52
N CYS A 167 12.91 2.29 1.03
CA CYS A 167 11.68 2.19 0.26
C CYS A 167 10.47 2.51 1.15
N LYS A 168 9.29 2.71 0.56
CA LYS A 168 8.04 2.78 1.31
C LYS A 168 7.75 1.41 1.92
N VAL A 169 7.25 1.38 3.15
CA VAL A 169 6.95 0.15 3.90
C VAL A 169 5.58 0.28 4.55
N ILE A 170 4.67 -0.63 4.22
CA ILE A 170 3.37 -0.80 4.88
C ILE A 170 3.44 -2.11 5.67
N ASP A 171 3.40 -2.01 6.99
CA ASP A 171 3.57 -3.15 7.89
C ASP A 171 2.32 -3.33 8.73
N SER A 172 1.68 -4.50 8.66
CA SER A 172 0.49 -4.82 9.46
C SER A 172 0.64 -4.50 10.96
N HIS A 173 1.84 -4.62 11.54
CA HIS A 173 2.07 -4.34 12.96
C HIS A 173 2.04 -2.84 13.29
N SER A 174 2.18 -1.97 12.29
CA SER A 174 2.06 -0.51 12.44
C SER A 174 0.61 -0.02 12.48
N TYR A 175 -0.37 -0.91 12.46
CA TYR A 175 -1.78 -0.57 12.47
C TYR A 175 -2.54 -1.34 13.56
N ASP A 176 -3.57 -0.70 14.12
CA ASP A 176 -4.61 -1.38 14.89
C ASP A 176 -5.71 -1.82 13.92
N ILE A 177 -5.82 -3.12 13.71
CA ILE A 177 -6.70 -3.71 12.71
C ILE A 177 -7.92 -4.32 13.42
N SER A 178 -9.09 -4.13 12.81
CA SER A 178 -10.31 -4.85 13.13
C SER A 178 -10.95 -5.34 11.83
N ASN A 179 -11.98 -6.17 11.93
CA ASN A 179 -12.75 -6.61 10.75
C ASN A 179 -13.50 -5.47 10.04
N THR A 180 -13.51 -4.26 10.60
CA THR A 180 -14.28 -3.14 10.04
C THR A 180 -13.56 -1.78 10.04
N ALA A 181 -12.28 -1.74 10.42
CA ALA A 181 -11.43 -0.56 10.33
C ALA A 181 -9.95 -0.96 10.45
N VAL A 182 -9.07 -0.18 9.82
CA VAL A 182 -7.62 -0.18 10.09
C VAL A 182 -7.24 1.19 10.57
N ARG A 183 -6.52 1.29 11.69
CA ARG A 183 -6.10 2.57 12.27
C ARG A 183 -4.58 2.64 12.28
N PRO A 184 -3.94 3.65 11.66
CA PRO A 184 -2.51 3.86 11.82
C PRO A 184 -2.17 4.07 13.29
N LYS A 185 -1.23 3.31 13.85
CA LYS A 185 -0.80 3.53 15.23
C LYS A 185 -0.10 4.88 15.36
N THR A 186 -0.49 5.66 16.35
CA THR A 186 0.15 6.91 16.76
C THR A 186 0.93 6.64 18.06
N GLY A 187 2.22 6.99 18.14
CA GLY A 187 3.04 6.58 19.28
C GLY A 187 4.55 6.83 19.15
N SER A 188 5.33 6.11 19.95
CA SER A 188 6.79 6.25 20.01
C SER A 188 7.51 5.62 18.81
N GLU A 189 8.79 5.99 18.57
CA GLU A 189 9.59 5.45 17.47
C GLU A 189 9.60 3.91 17.47
N GLY A 190 9.08 3.31 16.40
CA GLY A 190 9.00 1.85 16.22
C GLY A 190 7.61 1.25 16.41
N GLU A 191 6.67 1.99 16.99
CA GLU A 191 5.25 1.61 17.09
C GLU A 191 4.37 2.40 16.11
N GLN A 192 4.80 3.60 15.72
CA GLN A 192 4.06 4.47 14.81
C GLN A 192 4.03 3.94 13.37
N ALA A 193 2.91 4.18 12.67
CA ALA A 193 2.85 3.99 11.23
C ALA A 193 3.88 4.88 10.53
N ARG A 194 4.60 4.28 9.57
CA ARG A 194 5.64 5.01 8.84
C ARG A 194 5.02 6.03 7.90
N LEU A 195 5.72 7.13 7.73
CA LEU A 195 5.41 8.10 6.71
C LEU A 195 5.59 7.46 5.33
N LEU A 196 4.57 7.60 4.50
CA LEU A 196 4.56 7.10 3.12
C LEU A 196 4.65 8.23 2.09
N ALA A 197 4.62 9.47 2.59
CA ALA A 197 4.76 10.71 1.87
C ALA A 197 6.04 11.45 2.26
N GLN A 198 6.52 12.33 1.38
CA GLN A 198 7.67 13.19 1.66
C GLN A 198 7.31 14.28 2.68
N PRO A 199 8.30 14.87 3.38
CA PRO A 199 8.07 16.03 4.25
C PRO A 199 7.38 17.17 3.49
N TRP A 200 6.40 17.80 4.12
CA TRP A 200 5.67 18.90 3.52
C TRP A 200 6.51 20.17 3.43
N ASP A 201 6.60 20.74 2.24
CA ASP A 201 7.31 21.99 1.96
C ASP A 201 6.56 23.23 2.49
N GLY A 202 5.26 23.12 2.72
CA GLY A 202 4.37 24.19 3.15
C GLY A 202 3.45 24.73 2.05
N ALA A 203 3.55 24.20 0.82
CA ALA A 203 2.64 24.54 -0.26
C ALA A 203 1.20 24.16 0.12
N PRO A 204 0.20 25.01 -0.14
CA PRO A 204 -1.19 24.67 0.15
C PRO A 204 -1.61 23.36 -0.52
N LEU A 205 -2.17 22.45 0.27
CA LEU A 205 -2.82 21.24 -0.26
C LEU A 205 -4.31 21.51 -0.40
N ALA A 206 -4.91 21.07 -1.50
CA ALA A 206 -6.33 21.23 -1.75
C ALA A 206 -6.89 20.02 -2.50
N TYR A 207 -7.96 19.47 -1.97
CA TYR A 207 -8.58 18.24 -2.45
C TYR A 207 -10.08 18.45 -2.61
N SER A 208 -10.60 17.98 -3.75
CA SER A 208 -12.02 17.76 -3.98
C SER A 208 -12.27 16.26 -3.96
N PHE A 209 -13.34 15.84 -3.29
CA PHE A 209 -13.72 14.42 -3.23
C PHE A 209 -14.90 14.10 -4.16
N ALA A 210 -15.20 15.02 -5.08
CA ALA A 210 -16.17 14.77 -6.13
C ALA A 210 -15.65 13.72 -7.12
N ARG A 211 -16.56 12.94 -7.70
CA ARG A 211 -16.23 11.91 -8.70
C ARG A 211 -15.45 12.50 -9.88
N GLY A 212 -14.30 11.90 -10.17
CA GLY A 212 -13.44 12.26 -11.30
C GLY A 212 -12.39 13.31 -10.96
N GLU A 213 -12.40 13.87 -9.76
CA GLU A 213 -11.35 14.77 -9.28
C GLU A 213 -10.15 13.97 -8.73
N PRO A 214 -8.91 14.46 -8.91
CA PRO A 214 -7.75 13.92 -8.21
C PRO A 214 -7.94 14.07 -6.70
N CYS A 215 -7.87 12.96 -5.97
CA CYS A 215 -8.03 12.93 -4.53
C CYS A 215 -6.96 12.03 -3.89
N PRO A 216 -6.59 12.28 -2.63
CA PRO A 216 -5.64 11.43 -1.91
C PRO A 216 -6.25 10.05 -1.70
N THR A 217 -5.41 9.06 -1.41
CA THR A 217 -5.92 7.71 -1.15
C THR A 217 -6.87 7.71 0.05
N LEU A 218 -8.04 7.12 -0.14
CA LEU A 218 -9.12 7.03 0.85
C LEU A 218 -9.23 5.61 1.40
N VAL A 219 -9.30 5.47 2.73
CA VAL A 219 -9.56 4.18 3.39
C VAL A 219 -10.78 4.31 4.28
N GLY A 220 -11.75 3.41 4.06
CA GLY A 220 -13.00 3.40 4.82
C GLY A 220 -14.04 4.39 4.31
N PHE A 221 -14.01 4.73 3.02
CA PHE A 221 -15.04 5.51 2.32
C PHE A 221 -15.77 4.65 1.28
N ASN A 222 -16.94 5.10 0.82
CA ASN A 222 -17.68 4.56 -0.32
C ASN A 222 -17.22 5.25 -1.61
N ASP A 223 -17.68 4.74 -2.75
CA ASP A 223 -17.42 5.33 -4.07
C ASP A 223 -17.80 6.81 -4.13
N ALA A 224 -16.97 7.60 -4.81
CA ALA A 224 -17.19 9.03 -4.97
C ALA A 224 -18.48 9.34 -5.74
N GLU A 225 -19.20 10.35 -5.29
CA GLU A 225 -20.39 10.93 -5.88
C GLU A 225 -20.05 12.31 -6.50
N PRO A 226 -20.91 12.90 -7.35
CA PRO A 226 -20.61 14.18 -7.99
C PRO A 226 -20.31 15.35 -7.03
N TRP A 227 -20.65 15.22 -5.75
CA TRP A 227 -20.44 16.26 -4.74
C TRP A 227 -19.36 15.91 -3.70
N GLY A 228 -19.00 14.63 -3.53
CA GLY A 228 -18.16 14.16 -2.42
C GLY A 228 -18.21 12.65 -2.19
N VAL A 229 -17.69 12.20 -1.06
CA VAL A 229 -17.65 10.78 -0.63
C VAL A 229 -18.36 10.59 0.70
N TRP A 230 -18.97 9.42 0.91
CA TRP A 230 -19.50 9.02 2.22
C TRP A 230 -18.54 8.10 2.95
N SER A 231 -18.29 8.34 4.22
CA SER A 231 -17.58 7.39 5.09
C SER A 231 -18.35 6.06 5.18
N ARG A 232 -17.62 4.95 5.09
CA ARG A 232 -18.08 3.55 5.19
C ARG A 232 -17.64 2.89 6.51
N SER A 233 -16.68 3.50 7.20
CA SER A 233 -16.12 3.00 8.46
C SER A 233 -16.28 4.04 9.58
N GLY A 234 -16.14 3.60 10.83
CA GLY A 234 -16.19 4.48 12.02
C GLY A 234 -14.82 5.03 12.39
N TYR A 235 -13.80 4.71 11.58
CA TYR A 235 -12.49 5.31 11.63
C TYR A 235 -11.94 5.43 10.20
N PRO A 236 -12.59 6.24 9.33
CA PRO A 236 -12.10 6.42 7.98
C PRO A 236 -10.92 7.40 8.02
N TRP A 237 -10.02 7.29 7.04
CA TRP A 237 -8.86 8.16 6.97
C TRP A 237 -8.38 8.30 5.54
N LEU A 238 -7.63 9.37 5.29
CA LEU A 238 -7.01 9.65 4.01
C LEU A 238 -5.50 9.78 4.17
N MET A 239 -4.76 9.31 3.17
CA MET A 239 -3.31 9.44 3.10
C MET A 239 -2.96 10.70 2.31
N LEU A 240 -2.48 11.72 2.99
CA LEU A 240 -2.01 12.97 2.40
C LEU A 240 -0.75 12.76 1.56
N ASP A 241 -0.60 13.56 0.51
CA ASP A 241 0.56 13.50 -0.41
C ASP A 241 1.87 14.01 0.22
N ALA A 242 1.76 14.64 1.39
CA ALA A 242 2.88 15.15 2.17
C ALA A 242 2.69 14.86 3.67
N ALA A 243 3.80 14.63 4.36
CA ALA A 243 3.86 14.52 5.81
C ALA A 243 3.80 15.93 6.43
N ILE A 244 2.64 16.25 7.00
CA ILE A 244 2.32 17.55 7.58
C ILE A 244 2.93 17.67 8.97
N SER A 245 3.52 18.83 9.25
CA SER A 245 4.05 19.19 10.58
C SER A 245 4.00 20.71 10.77
N GLY A 246 3.97 21.15 12.03
CA GLY A 246 3.90 22.56 12.42
C GLY A 246 2.47 23.07 12.56
N ASP A 247 2.33 24.39 12.59
CA ASP A 247 1.04 25.07 12.72
C ASP A 247 0.31 25.12 11.37
N VAL A 248 -0.90 24.56 11.34
CA VAL A 248 -1.71 24.44 10.13
C VAL A 248 -3.14 24.89 10.34
N GLU A 249 -3.73 25.44 9.27
CA GLU A 249 -5.16 25.62 9.13
C GLU A 249 -5.70 24.55 8.19
N ILE A 250 -6.74 23.85 8.66
CA ILE A 250 -7.50 22.87 7.88
C ILE A 250 -8.88 23.47 7.60
N GLU A 251 -9.17 23.74 6.32
CA GLU A 251 -10.50 24.08 5.83
C GLU A 251 -11.14 22.81 5.27
N ILE A 252 -12.25 22.34 5.86
CA ILE A 252 -12.86 21.05 5.52
C ILE A 252 -14.37 21.21 5.36
N SER A 253 -14.93 20.63 4.29
CA SER A 253 -16.38 20.68 4.01
C SER A 253 -17.02 19.32 4.24
N LEU A 254 -17.95 19.25 5.20
CA LEU A 254 -18.49 18.01 5.76
C LEU A 254 -20.00 18.09 5.95
N ARG A 255 -20.63 16.92 6.05
CA ARG A 255 -22.05 16.75 6.33
C ARG A 255 -22.28 15.50 7.19
N GLY A 256 -23.04 15.60 8.27
CA GLY A 256 -23.51 14.45 9.03
C GLY A 256 -24.68 13.73 8.36
N TYR A 257 -24.88 12.46 8.72
CA TYR A 257 -26.04 11.68 8.30
C TYR A 257 -26.71 10.98 9.49
N ALA A 258 -28.04 11.08 9.56
CA ALA A 258 -28.88 10.45 10.57
C ALA A 258 -28.37 10.70 12.02
N HIS A 259 -28.14 9.63 12.78
CA HIS A 259 -27.70 9.67 14.18
C HIS A 259 -26.32 10.31 14.42
N ASN A 260 -25.53 10.52 13.35
CA ASN A 260 -24.26 11.26 13.44
C ASN A 260 -24.47 12.78 13.37
N ILE A 261 -25.67 13.28 13.05
CA ILE A 261 -25.99 14.71 13.12
C ILE A 261 -25.87 15.17 14.57
N ASP A 262 -25.30 16.36 14.74
CA ASP A 262 -24.85 16.97 15.98
C ASP A 262 -23.82 16.17 16.75
N GLN A 263 -23.28 15.05 16.25
CA GLN A 263 -22.25 14.33 16.99
C GLN A 263 -20.87 14.99 16.79
N PRO A 264 -20.02 15.01 17.83
CA PRO A 264 -18.63 15.43 17.67
C PRO A 264 -17.89 14.52 16.70
N LEU A 265 -17.31 15.11 15.65
CA LEU A 265 -16.36 14.46 14.77
C LEU A 265 -14.94 14.85 15.19
N GLY A 266 -14.14 13.86 15.57
CA GLY A 266 -12.71 14.05 15.78
C GLY A 266 -11.95 13.99 14.46
N ILE A 267 -11.05 14.95 14.23
CA ILE A 267 -10.16 15.02 13.08
C ILE A 267 -8.73 14.93 13.59
N GLU A 268 -8.09 13.80 13.31
CA GLU A 268 -6.78 13.41 13.82
C GLU A 268 -5.69 13.62 12.77
N LEU A 269 -4.65 14.37 13.12
CA LEU A 269 -3.44 14.55 12.31
C LEU A 269 -2.21 14.52 13.21
N GLY A 270 -1.42 13.46 13.10
CA GLY A 270 -0.25 13.23 13.94
C GLY A 270 -0.62 13.01 15.40
N ASP A 271 -0.12 13.88 16.28
CA ASP A 271 -0.37 13.87 17.71
C ASP A 271 -1.53 14.79 18.14
N CYS A 272 -2.24 15.41 17.18
CA CYS A 272 -3.29 16.37 17.44
C CYS A 272 -4.66 15.87 16.94
N THR A 273 -5.70 16.07 17.75
CA THR A 273 -7.09 15.79 17.38
C THR A 273 -7.95 17.03 17.55
N ALA A 274 -8.42 17.64 16.47
CA ALA A 274 -9.41 18.72 16.53
C ALA A 274 -10.83 18.15 16.52
N HIS A 275 -11.81 18.89 17.07
CA HIS A 275 -13.20 18.46 17.09
C HIS A 275 -14.15 19.53 16.56
N LEU A 276 -15.15 19.10 15.77
CA LEU A 276 -16.28 19.89 15.32
C LEU A 276 -17.60 19.12 15.50
N LEU A 277 -18.72 19.81 15.40
CA LEU A 277 -20.06 19.19 15.37
C LEU A 277 -20.48 18.99 13.92
N LEU A 278 -20.97 17.79 13.60
CA LEU A 278 -21.57 17.50 12.29
C LEU A 278 -22.97 18.13 12.19
N THR A 279 -23.29 18.77 11.07
CA THR A 279 -24.64 19.26 10.78
C THR A 279 -25.30 18.44 9.68
N ASP A 280 -26.61 18.56 9.50
CA ASP A 280 -27.33 17.84 8.44
C ASP A 280 -27.12 18.45 7.04
N SER A 281 -26.45 19.59 6.97
CA SER A 281 -26.15 20.35 5.77
C SER A 281 -24.65 20.27 5.42
N LEU A 282 -24.30 20.62 4.18
CA LEU A 282 -22.89 20.62 3.77
C LEU A 282 -22.26 21.95 4.18
N GLU A 283 -21.44 21.92 5.23
CA GLU A 283 -20.82 23.12 5.81
C GLU A 283 -19.30 23.07 5.76
N THR A 284 -18.69 24.25 5.63
CA THR A 284 -17.24 24.40 5.64
C THR A 284 -16.77 24.89 7.01
N HIS A 285 -15.88 24.11 7.62
CA HIS A 285 -15.29 24.40 8.92
C HIS A 285 -13.80 24.75 8.76
N ARG A 286 -13.29 25.62 9.63
CA ARG A 286 -11.86 25.94 9.73
C ARG A 286 -11.33 25.54 11.09
N LEU A 287 -10.31 24.70 11.09
CA LEU A 287 -9.64 24.16 12.27
C LEU A 287 -8.19 24.60 12.26
N GLN A 288 -7.65 24.89 13.43
CA GLN A 288 -6.24 25.22 13.60
C GLN A 288 -5.59 24.15 14.48
N MET A 289 -4.49 23.59 14.02
CA MET A 289 -3.80 22.48 14.66
C MET A 289 -2.30 22.74 14.71
N HIS A 290 -1.67 22.38 15.83
CA HIS A 290 -0.22 22.25 15.92
C HIS A 290 0.12 20.75 15.81
N VAL A 291 0.82 20.37 14.75
CA VAL A 291 1.21 18.97 14.48
C VAL A 291 2.69 18.81 14.82
N ALA A 292 3.01 18.33 16.02
CA ALA A 292 4.39 18.23 16.48
C ALA A 292 5.10 17.00 15.91
N VAL A 293 4.36 15.89 15.74
CA VAL A 293 4.85 14.67 15.10
C VAL A 293 4.39 14.67 13.63
N PRO A 294 5.30 14.73 12.65
CA PRO A 294 4.92 14.73 11.24
C PRO A 294 4.01 13.55 10.91
N ALA A 295 2.94 13.80 10.16
CA ALA A 295 1.96 12.79 9.80
C ALA A 295 1.40 13.02 8.41
N ASN A 296 1.20 11.93 7.67
CA ASN A 296 0.55 11.94 6.36
C ASN A 296 -0.77 11.17 6.37
N PHE A 297 -1.33 10.86 7.55
CA PHE A 297 -2.66 10.27 7.70
C PHE A 297 -3.56 11.29 8.40
N LEU A 298 -4.64 11.68 7.75
CA LEU A 298 -5.72 12.46 8.36
C LEU A 298 -6.89 11.51 8.62
N ALA A 299 -7.14 11.20 9.89
CA ALA A 299 -8.17 10.26 10.30
C ALA A 299 -9.37 10.95 10.93
N PHE A 300 -10.51 10.27 10.88
CA PHE A 300 -11.76 10.74 11.46
C PHE A 300 -12.23 9.75 12.52
N ASN A 301 -12.67 10.23 13.67
CA ASN A 301 -13.19 9.41 14.76
C ASN A 301 -14.55 9.93 15.24
N GLY A 302 -15.23 9.14 16.08
CA GLY A 302 -16.53 9.54 16.64
C GLY A 302 -17.72 9.30 15.70
N VAL A 303 -17.53 8.48 14.67
CA VAL A 303 -18.55 8.19 13.65
C VAL A 303 -19.11 6.80 13.85
N GLU A 304 -20.43 6.69 13.87
CA GLU A 304 -21.16 5.43 13.86
C GLU A 304 -21.61 5.07 12.45
N LYS A 305 -21.51 3.77 12.11
CA LYS A 305 -21.69 3.28 10.73
C LYS A 305 -23.15 3.12 10.33
N ARG A 306 -23.98 2.77 11.31
CA ARG A 306 -25.38 2.39 11.08
C ARG A 306 -26.18 2.42 12.37
N ALA A 307 -27.38 2.96 12.29
CA ALA A 307 -28.41 2.86 13.32
C ALA A 307 -29.72 2.33 12.73
N VAL A 308 -30.63 1.91 13.62
CA VAL A 308 -31.98 1.49 13.24
C VAL A 308 -32.73 2.68 12.61
N GLY A 309 -33.36 2.47 11.46
CA GLY A 309 -34.20 3.48 10.80
C GLY A 309 -33.50 4.40 9.79
N MET A 310 -32.29 4.09 9.35
CA MET A 310 -31.66 4.78 8.22
C MET A 310 -32.30 4.37 6.88
N ASP A 311 -32.57 5.36 6.01
CA ASP A 311 -33.17 5.17 4.69
C ASP A 311 -32.16 4.66 3.64
N ASP A 312 -30.89 5.07 3.74
CA ASP A 312 -29.84 4.60 2.83
C ASP A 312 -29.40 3.17 3.25
N PRO A 313 -29.40 2.21 2.31
CA PRO A 313 -29.01 0.83 2.63
C PRO A 313 -27.51 0.66 2.91
N ARG A 314 -26.67 1.61 2.49
CA ARG A 314 -25.21 1.59 2.67
C ARG A 314 -24.83 1.90 4.13
N ASP A 315 -23.64 1.46 4.52
CA ASP A 315 -23.03 1.92 5.77
C ASP A 315 -22.47 3.33 5.52
N ILE A 316 -23.15 4.35 6.06
CA ILE A 316 -22.79 5.77 5.91
C ILE A 316 -22.82 6.52 7.25
N GLY A 317 -21.77 7.29 7.50
CA GLY A 317 -21.63 8.10 8.73
C GLY A 317 -21.72 9.60 8.49
N PHE A 318 -20.69 10.15 7.86
CA PHE A 318 -20.58 11.53 7.39
C PHE A 318 -20.10 11.58 5.93
N GLY A 319 -20.43 12.68 5.26
CA GLY A 319 -20.02 13.03 3.91
C GLY A 319 -18.87 14.03 3.93
N LEU A 320 -17.89 13.84 3.03
CA LEU A 320 -16.72 14.69 2.87
C LEU A 320 -16.69 15.23 1.43
N ALA A 321 -16.69 16.55 1.27
CA ALA A 321 -16.73 17.19 -0.05
C ALA A 321 -15.39 17.82 -0.46
N SER A 322 -14.71 18.50 0.47
CA SER A 322 -13.40 19.11 0.20
C SER A 322 -12.53 19.25 1.44
N LEU A 323 -11.22 19.34 1.22
CA LEU A 323 -10.19 19.53 2.25
C LEU A 323 -9.12 20.48 1.71
N LYS A 324 -8.72 21.49 2.49
CA LYS A 324 -7.53 22.29 2.22
C LYS A 324 -6.68 22.40 3.47
N ILE A 325 -5.36 22.31 3.30
CA ILE A 325 -4.38 22.42 4.38
C ILE A 325 -3.42 23.55 4.01
N ARG A 326 -3.23 24.51 4.93
CA ARG A 326 -2.34 25.67 4.75
C ARG A 326 -1.45 25.85 5.96
N ARG A 327 -0.23 26.33 5.74
CA ARG A 327 0.68 26.70 6.83
C ARG A 327 0.20 27.99 7.47
N LEU A 328 0.19 28.04 8.80
CA LEU A 328 -0.05 29.26 9.56
C LEU A 328 1.29 29.93 9.86
N GLU A 329 1.59 31.03 9.18
CA GLU A 329 2.84 31.79 9.42
C GLU A 329 2.84 32.51 10.77
N ASN A 330 1.67 32.94 11.23
CA ASN A 330 1.48 33.61 12.52
C ASN A 330 0.31 32.94 13.26
N PRO A 331 0.53 31.80 13.95
CA PRO A 331 -0.53 31.14 14.70
C PRO A 331 -1.03 32.09 15.80
N PRO A 332 -2.36 32.29 15.94
CA PRO A 332 -2.88 33.05 17.07
C PRO A 332 -2.51 32.31 18.36
N LEU A 333 -2.00 33.05 19.36
CA LEU A 333 -1.70 32.47 20.67
C LEU A 333 -2.98 31.82 21.22
N LEU A 334 -2.93 30.50 21.47
CA LEU A 334 -3.97 29.80 22.21
C LEU A 334 -4.21 30.56 23.52
N GLN A 335 -5.44 31.03 23.73
CA GLN A 335 -5.76 31.80 24.93
C GLN A 335 -5.66 30.89 26.15
N SER A 336 -4.94 31.36 27.18
CA SER A 336 -4.86 30.68 28.47
C SER A 336 -6.18 30.72 29.24
N SER A 337 -7.11 31.60 28.87
CA SER A 337 -8.46 31.62 29.42
C SER A 337 -9.47 32.31 28.50
N GLN A 338 -10.73 31.91 28.58
CA GLN A 338 -11.89 32.56 27.97
C GLN A 338 -12.99 32.74 29.02
N LEU A 339 -13.52 33.96 29.14
CA LEU A 339 -14.71 34.26 29.94
C LEU A 339 -15.84 34.62 28.99
N LEU A 340 -16.94 33.86 29.06
CA LEU A 340 -18.15 34.08 28.30
C LEU A 340 -19.23 34.60 29.25
N ASP A 341 -19.71 35.81 28.99
CA ASP A 341 -20.85 36.40 29.68
C ASP A 341 -22.10 36.18 28.86
N LEU A 342 -23.03 35.37 29.36
CA LEU A 342 -24.22 34.98 28.61
C LEU A 342 -25.33 36.04 28.64
N ALA A 343 -25.12 37.14 29.37
CA ALA A 343 -25.92 38.35 29.24
C ALA A 343 -25.50 39.20 28.03
N ALA A 344 -24.35 38.93 27.42
CA ALA A 344 -23.84 39.68 26.27
C ALA A 344 -24.44 39.19 24.95
N ASP A 345 -24.88 40.12 24.10
CA ASP A 345 -25.55 39.84 22.81
C ASP A 345 -24.57 39.42 21.68
N GLU A 346 -23.28 39.23 22.01
CA GLU A 346 -22.21 38.93 21.05
C GLU A 346 -21.88 37.44 20.93
N LEU A 347 -22.50 36.58 21.75
CA LEU A 347 -22.27 35.14 21.75
C LEU A 347 -23.18 34.43 20.74
N ALA A 348 -22.59 33.53 19.95
CA ALA A 348 -23.34 32.62 19.12
C ALA A 348 -23.87 31.45 19.98
N LEU A 349 -25.16 31.49 20.26
CA LEU A 349 -25.88 30.56 21.13
C LEU A 349 -26.96 29.82 20.33
N GLU A 350 -26.99 28.50 20.42
CA GLU A 350 -27.99 27.64 19.77
C GLU A 350 -28.86 26.94 20.81
N GLY A 351 -30.19 26.99 20.63
CA GLY A 351 -31.15 26.40 21.56
C GLY A 351 -31.34 27.23 22.84
N PHE A 352 -31.00 28.51 22.83
CA PHE A 352 -31.18 29.44 23.95
C PHE A 352 -32.30 30.45 23.67
N ASN A 353 -32.94 30.93 24.73
CA ASN A 353 -33.80 32.12 24.69
C ASN A 353 -32.94 33.39 24.48
N PRO A 354 -33.56 34.56 24.20
CA PRO A 354 -32.82 35.82 24.17
C PRO A 354 -32.11 36.11 25.51
N PRO A 355 -30.90 36.71 25.48
CA PRO A 355 -30.13 37.01 26.69
C PRO A 355 -30.82 38.06 27.59
N GLU A 356 -30.60 37.94 28.89
CA GLU A 356 -31.11 38.83 29.94
C GLU A 356 -29.97 39.33 30.84
N ALA A 357 -30.25 40.32 31.69
CA ALA A 357 -29.25 40.88 32.60
C ALA A 357 -28.63 39.85 33.57
N ALA A 358 -29.34 38.75 33.86
CA ALA A 358 -28.86 37.69 34.74
C ALA A 358 -28.09 36.57 33.99
N GLY A 359 -28.14 36.55 32.66
CA GLY A 359 -27.61 35.46 31.83
C GLY A 359 -28.61 35.03 30.76
N CYS A 360 -28.54 33.77 30.36
CA CYS A 360 -29.38 33.23 29.30
C CYS A 360 -30.01 31.89 29.69
N TRP A 361 -31.28 31.71 29.35
CA TRP A 361 -32.04 30.48 29.61
C TRP A 361 -32.02 29.55 28.40
N THR A 362 -31.69 28.28 28.61
CA THR A 362 -31.84 27.26 27.56
C THR A 362 -33.32 27.08 27.20
N ALA A 363 -33.62 26.96 25.91
CA ALA A 363 -34.96 26.77 25.36
C ALA A 363 -35.17 25.34 24.79
N ALA A 364 -34.15 24.48 24.87
CA ALA A 364 -34.17 23.14 24.31
C ALA A 364 -33.50 22.14 25.26
N SER A 365 -33.74 20.84 25.02
CA SER A 365 -33.07 19.75 25.77
C SER A 365 -31.59 19.59 25.42
N ARG A 366 -31.17 20.18 24.29
CA ARG A 366 -29.80 20.28 23.80
C ARG A 366 -29.52 21.73 23.42
N CYS A 367 -28.40 22.27 23.89
CA CYS A 367 -27.99 23.64 23.60
C CYS A 367 -26.48 23.72 23.36
N THR A 368 -26.05 24.60 22.46
CA THR A 368 -24.64 24.76 22.08
C THR A 368 -24.19 26.20 22.26
N VAL A 369 -23.04 26.39 22.91
CA VAL A 369 -22.32 27.66 23.00
C VAL A 369 -21.13 27.59 22.03
N HIS A 370 -21.14 28.43 20.99
CA HIS A 370 -20.02 28.52 20.07
C HIS A 370 -18.96 29.46 20.62
N LEU A 371 -17.76 28.93 20.85
CA LEU A 371 -16.65 29.66 21.43
C LEU A 371 -16.09 30.67 20.41
N PRO A 372 -15.86 31.94 20.81
CA PRO A 372 -15.33 32.97 19.92
C PRO A 372 -13.91 32.63 19.45
N ARG A 373 -13.15 31.87 20.23
CA ARG A 373 -11.82 31.37 19.89
C ARG A 373 -11.67 29.90 20.25
N ALA A 374 -10.80 29.20 19.53
CA ALA A 374 -10.49 27.81 19.85
C ALA A 374 -9.77 27.68 21.20
N ILE A 375 -10.05 26.61 21.92
CA ILE A 375 -9.35 26.24 23.16
C ILE A 375 -8.85 24.80 23.08
N ALA A 376 -7.72 24.52 23.72
CA ALA A 376 -7.09 23.20 23.79
C ALA A 376 -6.20 23.08 25.04
N GLY A 377 -5.91 21.85 25.46
CA GLY A 377 -5.07 21.51 26.60
C GLY A 377 -5.85 20.89 27.76
N ASP A 378 -5.25 20.89 28.95
CA ASP A 378 -5.95 20.57 30.20
C ASP A 378 -6.78 21.80 30.61
N ILE A 379 -8.09 21.67 30.61
CA ILE A 379 -9.03 22.78 30.78
C ILE A 379 -9.77 22.63 32.10
N THR A 380 -9.72 23.68 32.92
CA THR A 380 -10.68 23.90 34.00
C THR A 380 -11.87 24.68 33.45
N LEU A 381 -13.04 24.05 33.45
CA LEU A 381 -14.31 24.65 33.07
C LEU A 381 -15.09 25.00 34.33
N ARG A 382 -15.39 26.28 34.52
CA ARG A 382 -16.27 26.77 35.58
C ARG A 382 -17.54 27.38 34.98
N ILE A 383 -18.69 26.97 35.47
CA ILE A 383 -19.99 27.42 34.97
C ILE A 383 -20.85 27.92 36.13
N GLU A 384 -21.40 29.11 35.96
CA GLU A 384 -22.32 29.74 36.89
C GLU A 384 -23.75 29.53 36.37
N LEU A 385 -24.53 28.73 37.09
CA LEU A 385 -25.85 28.21 36.73
C LEU A 385 -26.92 28.71 37.69
N PHE A 386 -28.13 28.86 37.19
CA PHE A 386 -29.36 29.02 37.96
C PHE A 386 -30.45 28.19 37.29
N HIS A 387 -31.18 27.36 38.03
CA HIS A 387 -32.16 26.44 37.43
C HIS A 387 -33.44 26.34 38.27
N LEU A 388 -34.54 26.04 37.58
CA LEU A 388 -35.86 25.89 38.19
C LEU A 388 -36.06 24.45 38.71
N LEU A 389 -37.08 24.27 39.56
CA LEU A 389 -37.39 23.01 40.27
C LEU A 389 -37.36 21.74 39.39
N HIS A 390 -37.72 21.83 38.10
CA HIS A 390 -37.78 20.69 37.19
C HIS A 390 -36.41 20.16 36.74
N ASN A 391 -35.33 20.91 36.99
CA ASN A 391 -33.94 20.50 36.74
C ASN A 391 -33.23 20.00 38.01
N HIS A 392 -33.88 20.02 39.18
CA HIS A 392 -33.29 19.54 40.43
C HIS A 392 -33.01 18.03 40.39
N GLY A 393 -31.78 17.65 40.71
CA GLY A 393 -31.32 16.25 40.72
C GLY A 393 -31.17 15.62 39.33
N ARG A 394 -31.34 16.40 38.26
CA ARG A 394 -31.20 15.93 36.88
C ARG A 394 -29.73 15.75 36.52
N GLU A 395 -29.42 14.67 35.82
CA GLU A 395 -28.13 14.50 35.16
C GLU A 395 -28.16 15.15 33.79
N ILE A 396 -27.18 16.02 33.54
CA ILE A 396 -26.95 16.66 32.25
C ILE A 396 -25.58 16.25 31.74
N ASP A 397 -25.43 16.15 30.42
CA ASP A 397 -24.14 15.90 29.80
C ASP A 397 -23.56 17.17 29.24
N LEU A 398 -22.27 17.36 29.50
CA LEU A 398 -21.50 18.47 29.01
C LEU A 398 -20.43 17.95 28.06
N TRP A 399 -20.36 18.56 26.89
CA TRP A 399 -19.39 18.24 25.85
C TRP A 399 -18.49 19.45 25.56
N LEU A 400 -17.18 19.26 25.67
CA LEU A 400 -16.18 20.20 25.18
C LEU A 400 -15.28 19.46 24.18
N GLY A 401 -15.45 19.75 22.89
CA GLY A 401 -14.88 18.91 21.84
C GLY A 401 -15.39 17.46 21.94
N GLY A 402 -14.48 16.48 21.91
CA GLY A 402 -14.82 15.06 22.08
C GLY A 402 -15.01 14.60 23.54
N SER A 403 -14.79 15.46 24.53
CA SER A 403 -14.85 15.08 25.94
C SER A 403 -16.25 15.27 26.52
N ARG A 404 -16.82 14.20 27.07
CA ARG A 404 -18.13 14.19 27.76
C ARG A 404 -17.96 14.12 29.28
N LYS A 405 -18.66 14.98 30.02
CA LYS A 405 -18.82 14.91 31.47
C LYS A 405 -20.28 14.97 31.85
N THR A 406 -20.73 14.01 32.65
CA THR A 406 -22.06 14.03 33.24
C THR A 406 -22.03 14.79 34.57
N LEU A 407 -23.01 15.65 34.79
CA LEU A 407 -23.13 16.51 35.96
C LEU A 407 -24.54 16.40 36.53
N THR A 408 -24.65 16.15 37.83
CA THR A 408 -25.93 16.15 38.54
C THR A 408 -26.19 17.54 39.10
N LEU A 409 -27.31 18.15 38.71
CA LEU A 409 -27.69 19.49 39.14
C LEU A 409 -28.24 19.48 40.57
N ASP A 410 -27.53 20.14 41.49
CA ASP A 410 -27.95 20.37 42.86
C ASP A 410 -28.65 21.73 43.02
N LYS A 411 -29.64 21.78 43.89
CA LYS A 411 -30.46 22.97 44.19
C LYS A 411 -29.68 24.07 44.93
N ASP A 412 -28.66 23.69 45.70
CA ASP A 412 -27.88 24.62 46.54
C ASP A 412 -26.55 25.02 45.86
N THR A 413 -26.28 24.49 44.66
CA THR A 413 -25.02 24.70 43.93
C THR A 413 -25.27 25.54 42.68
N ALA A 414 -24.82 26.78 42.72
CA ALA A 414 -24.88 27.73 41.61
C ALA A 414 -23.61 27.74 40.74
N VAL A 415 -22.52 27.12 41.19
CA VAL A 415 -21.23 27.13 40.46
C VAL A 415 -20.67 25.72 40.41
N TYR A 416 -20.37 25.27 39.21
CA TYR A 416 -19.77 23.96 38.95
C TYR A 416 -18.40 24.14 38.33
N GLU A 417 -17.42 23.37 38.80
CA GLU A 417 -16.06 23.37 38.28
C GLU A 417 -15.67 21.95 37.86
N LEU A 418 -15.20 21.80 36.63
CA LEU A 418 -14.89 20.54 35.99
C LEU A 418 -13.46 20.57 35.43
N GLN A 419 -12.72 19.49 35.67
CA GLN A 419 -11.41 19.27 35.06
C GLN A 419 -11.54 18.39 33.82
N LEU A 420 -11.09 18.91 32.69
CA LEU A 420 -11.19 18.32 31.36
C LEU A 420 -9.77 18.17 30.80
N PRO A 421 -9.10 17.03 31.00
CA PRO A 421 -7.74 16.83 30.53
C PRO A 421 -7.69 16.57 29.02
N ALA A 422 -6.55 16.93 28.40
CA ALA A 422 -6.19 16.61 27.02
C ALA A 422 -7.26 16.97 25.97
N ILE A 423 -7.91 18.12 26.12
CA ILE A 423 -8.87 18.63 25.14
C ILE A 423 -8.12 19.09 23.91
N GLY A 424 -8.37 18.46 22.77
CA GLY A 424 -7.85 18.97 21.50
C GLY A 424 -8.59 20.22 21.00
N PRO A 425 -8.08 20.92 19.97
CA PRO A 425 -8.66 22.17 19.50
C PRO A 425 -10.16 22.07 19.20
N THR A 426 -10.97 22.89 19.87
CA THR A 426 -12.42 22.93 19.68
C THR A 426 -13.00 24.34 19.86
N ARG A 427 -14.19 24.57 19.29
CA ARG A 427 -14.93 25.84 19.33
C ARG A 427 -16.38 25.69 19.78
N PHE A 428 -16.72 24.60 20.46
CA PHE A 428 -18.08 24.44 20.99
C PHE A 428 -18.05 23.88 22.41
N LEU A 429 -19.04 24.31 23.19
CA LEU A 429 -19.44 23.72 24.45
C LEU A 429 -20.93 23.35 24.34
N ARG A 430 -21.27 22.07 24.44
CA ARG A 430 -22.65 21.60 24.30
C ARG A 430 -23.17 21.02 25.61
N PHE A 431 -24.44 21.27 25.86
CA PHE A 431 -25.21 20.72 26.97
C PHE A 431 -26.31 19.81 26.40
N ASP A 432 -26.40 18.58 26.89
CA ASP A 432 -27.45 17.62 26.54
C ASP A 432 -28.23 17.18 27.79
N GLY A 433 -29.44 16.68 27.59
CA GLY A 433 -30.27 16.13 28.66
C GLY A 433 -30.98 17.18 29.52
N LEU A 434 -31.01 18.44 29.08
CA LEU A 434 -31.63 19.55 29.79
C LEU A 434 -33.16 19.35 29.89
N GLY A 435 -33.71 19.58 31.09
CA GLY A 435 -35.15 19.71 31.26
C GLY A 435 -35.59 21.12 30.87
N HIS A 436 -36.78 21.22 30.27
CA HIS A 436 -37.44 22.48 29.94
C HIS A 436 -38.89 22.41 30.41
N GLY A 437 -39.43 23.54 30.85
CA GLY A 437 -40.82 23.67 31.26
C GLY A 437 -41.23 25.14 31.35
N CYS A 438 -42.51 25.40 31.62
CA CYS A 438 -43.00 26.77 31.77
C CYS A 438 -42.24 27.53 32.87
N SER A 439 -41.98 28.82 32.64
CA SER A 439 -41.29 29.74 33.57
C SER A 439 -41.89 29.72 34.99
N GLY A 440 -43.22 29.57 35.09
CA GLY A 440 -43.98 29.68 36.33
C GLY A 440 -44.28 31.13 36.75
N GLU A 441 -43.84 32.13 35.98
CA GLU A 441 -44.13 33.54 36.20
C GLU A 441 -45.40 33.98 35.46
N GLU A 442 -46.25 34.74 36.15
CA GLU A 442 -47.51 35.22 35.59
C GLU A 442 -47.27 36.20 34.44
N GLY A 443 -47.57 35.77 33.21
CA GLY A 443 -47.36 36.55 31.98
C GLY A 443 -46.12 36.16 31.16
N ASP A 444 -45.24 35.30 31.67
CA ASP A 444 -44.10 34.77 30.91
C ASP A 444 -44.42 33.40 30.30
N ALA A 445 -44.74 33.39 29.01
CA ALA A 445 -45.11 32.19 28.27
C ALA A 445 -43.92 31.35 27.78
N ARG A 446 -42.68 31.70 28.13
CA ARG A 446 -41.49 30.99 27.67
C ARG A 446 -41.32 29.64 28.34
N GLU A 447 -40.71 28.73 27.60
CA GLU A 447 -40.14 27.51 28.16
C GLU A 447 -38.69 27.78 28.57
N LEU A 448 -38.40 27.59 29.85
CA LEU A 448 -37.10 27.82 30.46
C LEU A 448 -36.55 26.49 30.94
N GLY A 449 -35.28 26.24 30.64
CA GLY A 449 -34.55 25.09 31.16
C GLY A 449 -33.50 25.48 32.21
N LEU A 450 -32.23 25.31 31.86
CA LEU A 450 -31.08 25.72 32.64
C LEU A 450 -30.72 27.18 32.31
N GLY A 451 -30.70 28.03 33.33
CA GLY A 451 -30.15 29.38 33.24
C GLY A 451 -28.64 29.34 33.42
N ILE A 452 -27.91 30.05 32.55
CA ILE A 452 -26.46 30.11 32.58
C ILE A 452 -26.05 31.58 32.58
N ALA A 453 -25.32 32.00 33.62
CA ALA A 453 -24.83 33.36 33.75
C ALA A 453 -23.47 33.54 33.05
N ARG A 454 -22.51 32.69 33.42
CA ARG A 454 -21.11 32.81 32.98
C ARG A 454 -20.47 31.46 32.79
N ILE A 455 -19.57 31.41 31.81
CA ILE A 455 -18.69 30.27 31.57
C ILE A 455 -17.25 30.77 31.57
N SER A 456 -16.41 30.19 32.42
CA SER A 456 -14.97 30.42 32.44
C SER A 456 -14.25 29.15 32.02
N LEU A 457 -13.40 29.26 31.00
CA LEU A 457 -12.52 28.21 30.53
C LEU A 457 -11.09 28.65 30.82
N THR A 458 -10.32 27.88 31.58
CA THR A 458 -8.91 28.19 31.89
C THR A 458 -8.04 27.01 31.52
N VAL A 459 -6.96 27.26 30.77
CA VAL A 459 -5.97 26.23 30.42
C VAL A 459 -4.97 26.13 31.58
N ASP A 460 -4.88 24.96 32.19
CA ASP A 460 -3.94 24.71 33.28
C ASP A 460 -2.50 24.66 32.72
N SER A 461 -1.70 25.65 33.11
CA SER A 461 -0.32 25.79 32.66
C SER A 461 0.68 25.04 33.54
N SER A 462 0.22 24.44 34.65
CA SER A 462 1.07 23.82 35.68
C SER A 462 1.61 22.42 35.32
N GLN A 463 1.16 21.83 34.22
CA GLN A 463 1.57 20.48 33.74
C GLN A 463 2.37 20.49 32.43
N ARG A 464 2.97 21.63 32.03
CA ARG A 464 3.80 21.79 30.80
C ARG A 464 5.05 20.89 30.67
N GLY A 465 5.23 19.90 31.55
CA GLY A 465 6.47 19.13 31.68
C GLY A 465 6.50 17.72 31.08
N ARG A 466 5.43 17.21 30.43
CA ARG A 466 5.41 15.80 29.99
C ARG A 466 4.80 15.55 28.60
N THR A 467 5.42 16.10 27.55
CA THR A 467 5.38 15.61 26.15
C THR A 467 6.26 16.56 25.32
N ALA A 468 7.04 16.20 24.31
CA ALA A 468 7.69 14.95 23.93
C ALA A 468 9.05 15.39 23.35
N ARG A 469 10.10 14.61 23.58
CA ARG A 469 11.44 14.93 23.05
C ARG A 469 11.40 14.96 21.53
N SER A 470 11.80 16.11 20.99
CA SER A 470 12.25 16.29 19.61
C SER A 470 13.13 15.12 19.17
N VAL A 471 12.67 14.40 18.13
CA VAL A 471 13.55 13.55 17.32
C VAL A 471 13.63 14.18 15.94
N VAL A 472 14.84 14.66 15.63
CA VAL A 472 15.23 15.20 14.34
C VAL A 472 15.94 14.10 13.54
N ALA A 473 15.72 14.16 12.23
CA ALA A 473 16.51 13.60 11.13
C ALA A 473 16.14 12.21 10.60
N GLY A 474 15.83 12.20 9.30
CA GLY A 474 15.85 11.02 8.46
C GLY A 474 17.17 10.28 8.55
N LYS A 475 17.07 8.99 8.86
CA LYS A 475 18.11 7.99 8.67
C LYS A 475 17.47 6.67 8.28
N LEU A 476 18.24 5.90 7.52
CA LEU A 476 17.90 4.62 6.91
C LEU A 476 16.98 3.74 7.77
N ALA A 477 15.95 3.23 7.12
CA ALA A 477 14.80 2.58 7.73
C ALA A 477 15.15 1.18 8.26
N ARG A 478 15.25 1.03 9.59
CA ARG A 478 15.39 -0.27 10.26
C ARG A 478 14.01 -0.84 10.59
N LEU A 479 13.62 -1.99 10.06
CA LEU A 479 12.35 -2.64 10.43
C LEU A 479 12.34 -2.95 11.95
N ALA A 480 11.30 -2.49 12.66
CA ALA A 480 11.25 -2.53 14.12
C ALA A 480 11.28 -3.97 14.66
N ARG A 481 12.01 -4.17 15.76
CA ARG A 481 12.17 -5.45 16.46
C ARG A 481 10.97 -5.72 17.34
N GLN A 482 10.36 -6.90 17.22
CA GLN A 482 9.35 -7.37 18.19
C GLN A 482 9.56 -8.82 18.67
N HIS A 483 10.42 -9.60 18.00
CA HIS A 483 10.74 -10.98 18.39
C HIS A 483 12.23 -11.17 18.72
N PRO A 484 12.56 -12.14 19.59
CA PRO A 484 13.95 -12.50 19.85
C PRO A 484 14.67 -12.93 18.55
N PRO A 485 15.99 -12.70 18.46
CA PRO A 485 16.78 -13.12 17.30
C PRO A 485 16.62 -14.62 17.01
N GLY A 486 16.20 -14.96 15.79
CA GLY A 486 16.16 -16.35 15.31
C GLY A 486 14.79 -17.06 15.30
N ASP A 487 13.71 -16.40 15.74
CA ASP A 487 12.36 -16.99 15.76
C ASP A 487 11.48 -16.63 14.55
N GLU A 488 11.91 -15.72 13.69
CA GLU A 488 11.14 -15.26 12.53
C GLU A 488 11.44 -16.08 11.27
N VAL A 489 10.40 -16.57 10.60
CA VAL A 489 10.47 -17.17 9.26
C VAL A 489 9.93 -16.15 8.25
N LEU A 490 10.82 -15.68 7.38
CA LEU A 490 10.51 -14.68 6.35
C LEU A 490 10.28 -15.34 5.00
N TYR A 491 9.05 -15.19 4.51
CA TYR A 491 8.63 -15.49 3.15
C TYR A 491 8.67 -14.20 2.35
N THR A 492 9.30 -14.24 1.18
CA THR A 492 9.36 -13.09 0.27
C THR A 492 8.66 -13.44 -1.03
N THR A 493 7.87 -12.51 -1.56
CA THR A 493 7.35 -12.58 -2.94
C THR A 493 7.60 -11.25 -3.63
N ILE A 494 7.89 -11.28 -4.93
CA ILE A 494 8.14 -10.09 -5.76
C ILE A 494 7.16 -10.15 -6.92
N LEU A 495 6.25 -9.19 -7.00
CA LEU A 495 5.17 -9.20 -7.98
C LEU A 495 4.63 -7.80 -8.30
N ASN A 496 3.95 -7.69 -9.44
CA ASN A 496 3.10 -6.55 -9.75
C ASN A 496 1.65 -6.99 -9.52
N PRO A 497 0.93 -6.43 -8.54
CA PRO A 497 -0.48 -6.78 -8.29
C PRO A 497 -1.41 -6.51 -9.49
N ASN A 498 -1.05 -5.58 -10.38
CA ASN A 498 -1.83 -5.32 -11.61
C ASN A 498 -1.76 -6.47 -12.63
N ASP A 499 -0.71 -7.28 -12.56
CA ASP A 499 -0.55 -8.44 -13.42
C ASP A 499 -1.29 -9.61 -12.77
N GLY A 500 -2.56 -9.81 -13.15
CA GLY A 500 -3.43 -10.88 -12.63
C GLY A 500 -2.84 -12.29 -12.79
N ARG A 501 -1.83 -12.46 -13.64
CA ARG A 501 -1.04 -13.69 -13.73
C ARG A 501 -0.25 -13.98 -12.46
N LYS A 502 0.19 -12.97 -11.70
CA LYS A 502 1.03 -13.13 -10.48
C LYS A 502 0.27 -13.69 -9.28
N ASN A 503 -1.07 -13.65 -9.33
CA ASN A 503 -1.97 -14.31 -8.36
C ASN A 503 -1.69 -13.94 -6.89
N TRP A 504 -1.50 -12.65 -6.63
CA TRP A 504 -1.04 -12.14 -5.34
C TRP A 504 -2.08 -12.32 -4.22
N GLU A 505 -3.37 -12.33 -4.56
CA GLU A 505 -4.49 -12.53 -3.63
C GLU A 505 -4.43 -13.91 -2.98
N ASP A 506 -4.16 -14.95 -3.77
CA ASP A 506 -4.02 -16.32 -3.27
C ASP A 506 -2.79 -16.45 -2.36
N ILE A 507 -1.68 -15.77 -2.69
CA ILE A 507 -0.47 -15.77 -1.84
C ILE A 507 -0.80 -15.20 -0.46
N ILE A 508 -1.44 -14.02 -0.40
CA ILE A 508 -1.76 -13.36 0.87
C ILE A 508 -2.77 -14.19 1.66
N THR A 509 -3.87 -14.61 1.02
CA THR A 509 -4.93 -15.35 1.70
C THR A 509 -4.42 -16.71 2.19
N ALA A 510 -3.72 -17.48 1.38
CA ALA A 510 -3.17 -18.78 1.78
C ALA A 510 -2.16 -18.62 2.92
N PHE A 511 -1.26 -17.62 2.86
CA PHE A 511 -0.32 -17.34 3.93
C PHE A 511 -1.02 -17.03 5.25
N VAL A 512 -1.98 -16.09 5.25
CA VAL A 512 -2.69 -15.71 6.47
C VAL A 512 -3.50 -16.87 7.00
N TYR A 513 -4.26 -17.60 6.19
CA TYR A 513 -5.01 -18.74 6.70
C TYR A 513 -4.10 -19.86 7.22
N ALA A 514 -2.93 -20.09 6.61
CA ALA A 514 -1.99 -21.11 7.04
C ALA A 514 -1.28 -20.75 8.35
N LEU A 515 -0.92 -19.47 8.51
CA LEU A 515 0.02 -19.04 9.55
C LEU A 515 -0.53 -17.95 10.46
N ARG A 516 -1.84 -17.63 10.40
CA ARG A 516 -2.50 -16.57 11.20
C ARG A 516 -2.12 -16.59 12.67
N ASP A 517 -2.01 -17.75 13.31
CA ASP A 517 -1.73 -17.84 14.75
C ASP A 517 -0.21 -17.93 15.05
N ARG A 518 0.66 -17.58 14.09
CA ARG A 518 2.12 -17.63 14.20
C ARG A 518 2.73 -16.23 14.10
N PRO A 519 2.99 -15.54 15.23
CA PRO A 519 3.57 -14.20 15.20
C PRO A 519 5.00 -14.15 14.65
N GLY A 520 5.73 -15.27 14.69
CA GLY A 520 7.05 -15.41 14.06
C GLY A 520 7.00 -15.78 12.57
N ALA A 521 5.86 -15.68 11.88
CA ALA A 521 5.78 -15.88 10.44
C ALA A 521 5.51 -14.54 9.74
N THR A 522 6.36 -14.19 8.78
CA THR A 522 6.27 -12.92 8.06
C THR A 522 6.23 -13.13 6.55
N LEU A 523 5.23 -12.57 5.87
CA LEU A 523 5.20 -12.45 4.42
C LEU A 523 5.55 -11.02 4.01
N LEU A 524 6.67 -10.88 3.30
CA LEU A 524 7.09 -9.64 2.67
C LEU A 524 6.71 -9.68 1.19
N VAL A 525 5.88 -8.74 0.78
CA VAL A 525 5.43 -8.54 -0.61
C VAL A 525 6.17 -7.33 -1.18
N LYS A 526 7.11 -7.58 -2.08
CA LYS A 526 7.79 -6.53 -2.85
C LYS A 526 6.95 -6.18 -4.08
N ILE A 527 6.33 -5.01 -4.05
CA ILE A 527 5.55 -4.47 -5.16
C ILE A 527 6.51 -3.92 -6.22
N ALA A 528 6.44 -4.50 -7.42
CA ALA A 528 7.15 -4.07 -8.63
C ALA A 528 6.16 -3.31 -9.52
N ASN A 529 5.79 -2.12 -9.09
CA ASN A 529 4.98 -1.13 -9.80
C ASN A 529 5.53 0.27 -9.42
N GLU A 530 5.30 1.28 -10.25
CA GLU A 530 5.66 2.66 -9.94
C GLU A 530 4.60 3.39 -9.09
N ASP A 531 3.34 2.97 -9.22
CA ASP A 531 2.18 3.58 -8.57
C ASP A 531 1.68 2.69 -7.42
N LEU A 532 1.92 3.15 -6.19
CA LEU A 532 1.44 2.50 -4.97
C LEU A 532 -0.06 2.71 -4.75
N ASP A 533 -0.60 3.83 -5.23
CA ASP A 533 -1.98 4.26 -4.91
C ASP A 533 -2.99 3.29 -5.52
N MET A 534 -2.63 2.65 -6.65
CA MET A 534 -3.41 1.60 -7.31
C MET A 534 -3.77 0.41 -6.40
N PHE A 535 -2.94 0.05 -5.42
CA PHE A 535 -3.13 -1.15 -4.58
C PHE A 535 -3.28 -0.84 -3.10
N PHE A 536 -3.26 0.44 -2.76
CA PHE A 536 -3.23 0.86 -1.37
C PHE A 536 -4.51 0.45 -0.65
N GLU A 537 -5.68 0.72 -1.24
CA GLU A 537 -6.97 0.28 -0.68
C GLU A 537 -7.04 -1.25 -0.55
N ASP A 538 -6.54 -1.99 -1.54
CA ASP A 538 -6.55 -3.46 -1.52
C ASP A 538 -5.74 -4.02 -0.34
N ILE A 539 -4.56 -3.45 -0.06
CA ILE A 539 -3.71 -3.85 1.08
C ILE A 539 -4.47 -3.72 2.41
N PHE A 540 -5.10 -2.57 2.65
CA PHE A 540 -5.86 -2.35 3.89
C PHE A 540 -7.15 -3.18 3.94
N THR A 541 -7.77 -3.41 2.78
CA THR A 541 -8.91 -4.32 2.65
C THR A 541 -8.52 -5.74 3.03
N PHE A 542 -7.34 -6.23 2.61
CA PHE A 542 -6.83 -7.53 3.06
C PHE A 542 -6.63 -7.58 4.57
N TYR A 543 -6.04 -6.53 5.17
CA TYR A 543 -5.89 -6.46 6.63
C TYR A 543 -7.24 -6.59 7.34
N MET A 544 -8.26 -5.86 6.91
CA MET A 544 -9.59 -5.93 7.51
C MET A 544 -10.25 -7.29 7.30
N ARG A 545 -10.27 -7.79 6.06
CA ARG A 545 -11.00 -9.02 5.69
C ARG A 545 -10.40 -10.27 6.31
N LEU A 546 -9.08 -10.28 6.54
CA LEU A 546 -8.36 -11.45 7.06
C LEU A 546 -8.17 -11.41 8.58
N HIS A 547 -8.49 -10.30 9.24
CA HIS A 547 -8.45 -10.19 10.69
C HIS A 547 -9.44 -11.16 11.37
N PRO A 548 -9.11 -11.80 12.51
CA PRO A 548 -7.86 -11.67 13.28
C PRO A 548 -6.71 -12.54 12.74
N PHE A 549 -5.52 -11.96 12.71
CA PHE A 549 -4.27 -12.67 12.47
C PHE A 549 -3.14 -12.08 13.33
N GLN A 550 -2.19 -12.93 13.74
CA GLN A 550 -0.98 -12.59 14.48
C GLN A 550 0.28 -12.69 13.61
N CYS A 551 0.26 -13.41 12.49
CA CYS A 551 1.35 -13.37 11.50
C CYS A 551 1.55 -11.97 10.93
N ARG A 552 2.74 -11.67 10.42
CA ARG A 552 3.06 -10.34 9.92
C ARG A 552 2.97 -10.28 8.40
N LEU A 553 2.24 -9.29 7.90
CA LEU A 553 2.25 -8.89 6.50
C LEU A 553 3.03 -7.58 6.34
N VAL A 554 3.97 -7.55 5.39
CA VAL A 554 4.79 -6.38 5.09
C VAL A 554 4.80 -6.14 3.58
N PHE A 555 4.31 -4.99 3.12
CA PHE A 555 4.42 -4.56 1.74
C PHE A 555 5.53 -3.54 1.61
N ILE A 556 6.38 -3.70 0.60
CA ILE A 556 7.44 -2.74 0.30
C ILE A 556 7.33 -2.22 -1.13
N HIS A 557 7.46 -0.91 -1.31
CA HIS A 557 7.25 -0.22 -2.59
C HIS A 557 8.37 0.78 -2.89
N GLY A 558 8.78 0.87 -4.16
CA GLY A 558 9.90 1.70 -4.63
C GLY A 558 11.12 0.90 -5.08
N TYR A 559 11.99 1.50 -5.88
CA TYR A 559 13.18 0.83 -6.41
C TYR A 559 14.13 0.39 -5.28
N LEU A 560 14.63 -0.86 -5.34
CA LEU A 560 15.67 -1.34 -4.43
C LEU A 560 17.00 -1.28 -5.15
N THR A 561 18.04 -0.76 -4.49
CA THR A 561 19.40 -0.87 -5.02
C THR A 561 19.83 -2.33 -5.05
N ASP A 562 20.84 -2.66 -5.87
CA ASP A 562 21.39 -4.02 -5.94
C ASP A 562 21.76 -4.57 -4.56
N ASP A 563 22.35 -3.74 -3.70
CA ASP A 563 22.73 -4.14 -2.35
C ASP A 563 21.51 -4.40 -1.46
N GLN A 564 20.46 -3.59 -1.56
CA GLN A 564 19.20 -3.81 -0.84
C GLN A 564 18.48 -5.07 -1.31
N TYR A 565 18.47 -5.33 -2.62
CA TYR A 565 17.92 -6.54 -3.20
C TYR A 565 18.71 -7.78 -2.75
N ARG A 566 20.05 -7.70 -2.72
CA ARG A 566 20.92 -8.73 -2.13
C ARG A 566 20.61 -8.96 -0.66
N GLN A 567 20.44 -7.91 0.14
CA GLN A 567 20.04 -8.05 1.55
C GLN A 567 18.68 -8.75 1.67
N LEU A 568 17.70 -8.41 0.82
CA LEU A 568 16.40 -9.07 0.82
C LEU A 568 16.54 -10.60 0.59
N ILE A 569 17.38 -11.02 -0.37
CA ILE A 569 17.68 -12.44 -0.62
C ILE A 569 18.32 -13.09 0.61
N LEU A 570 19.34 -12.44 1.20
CA LEU A 570 20.10 -12.98 2.33
C LEU A 570 19.21 -13.17 3.57
N HIS A 571 18.26 -12.27 3.79
CA HIS A 571 17.35 -12.29 4.92
C HIS A 571 16.19 -13.29 4.77
N SER A 572 15.86 -13.65 3.54
CA SER A 572 14.71 -14.51 3.23
C SER A 572 14.98 -15.99 3.52
N HIS A 573 13.95 -16.65 4.08
CA HIS A 573 13.93 -18.09 4.31
C HIS A 573 13.33 -18.81 3.10
N TYR A 574 12.26 -18.25 2.53
CA TYR A 574 11.61 -18.81 1.35
C TYR A 574 11.30 -17.72 0.33
N ILE A 575 11.42 -18.06 -0.95
CA ILE A 575 10.85 -17.28 -2.05
C ILE A 575 9.52 -17.91 -2.45
N VAL A 576 8.48 -17.10 -2.60
CA VAL A 576 7.12 -17.54 -2.92
C VAL A 576 6.72 -17.04 -4.29
N ASN A 577 6.32 -17.97 -5.16
CA ASN A 577 5.74 -17.70 -6.46
C ASN A 577 4.43 -18.49 -6.59
N ALA A 578 3.34 -17.82 -6.96
CA ALA A 578 2.07 -18.45 -7.32
C ALA A 578 1.58 -17.97 -8.69
N SER A 579 2.49 -17.58 -9.58
CA SER A 579 2.14 -17.12 -10.92
C SER A 579 1.45 -18.23 -11.71
N ARG A 580 0.42 -17.84 -12.48
CA ARG A 580 -0.30 -18.71 -13.42
C ARG A 580 0.54 -19.14 -14.63
N GLY A 581 1.70 -18.52 -14.79
CA GLY A 581 2.70 -18.88 -15.77
C GLY A 581 3.86 -17.89 -15.70
N GLU A 582 5.06 -18.33 -16.01
CA GLU A 582 6.27 -17.52 -16.14
C GLU A 582 7.10 -17.99 -17.33
N GLY A 583 7.66 -17.05 -18.10
CA GLY A 583 8.57 -17.39 -19.20
C GLY A 583 10.01 -17.67 -18.73
N GLN A 584 10.36 -17.29 -17.50
CA GLN A 584 11.62 -17.66 -16.84
C GLN A 584 11.56 -17.48 -15.32
N CYS A 585 10.99 -16.36 -14.85
CA CYS A 585 10.94 -15.90 -13.45
C CYS A 585 12.32 -15.60 -12.82
N LEU A 586 12.94 -14.48 -13.21
CA LEU A 586 14.25 -14.06 -12.69
C LEU A 586 14.31 -14.00 -11.14
N PRO A 587 13.33 -13.41 -10.42
CA PRO A 587 13.39 -13.35 -8.96
C PRO A 587 13.46 -14.74 -8.31
N LEU A 588 12.67 -15.69 -8.82
CA LEU A 588 12.68 -17.06 -8.31
C LEU A 588 14.06 -17.72 -8.50
N MET A 589 14.64 -17.57 -9.70
CA MET A 589 15.97 -18.11 -10.02
C MET A 589 17.09 -17.47 -9.20
N GLU A 590 17.05 -16.16 -8.94
CA GLU A 590 18.07 -15.44 -8.14
C GLU A 590 18.08 -15.91 -6.68
N PHE A 591 16.90 -16.02 -6.07
CA PHE A 591 16.76 -16.51 -4.70
C PHE A 591 17.21 -17.97 -4.58
N MET A 592 16.79 -18.83 -5.50
CA MET A 592 17.19 -20.24 -5.51
C MET A 592 18.68 -20.43 -5.78
N SER A 593 19.27 -19.64 -6.69
CA SER A 593 20.72 -19.65 -6.96
C SER A 593 21.55 -19.21 -5.76
N ALA A 594 20.98 -18.39 -4.86
CA ALA A 594 21.59 -18.05 -3.57
C ALA A 594 21.37 -19.12 -2.48
N GLY A 595 20.56 -20.15 -2.73
CA GLY A 595 20.22 -21.19 -1.75
C GLY A 595 19.03 -20.81 -0.84
N VAL A 596 18.06 -20.08 -1.38
CA VAL A 596 16.73 -19.90 -0.76
C VAL A 596 15.77 -20.91 -1.40
N PRO A 597 15.21 -21.88 -0.64
CA PRO A 597 14.19 -22.77 -1.16
C PRO A 597 12.93 -22.04 -1.63
N ALA A 598 12.19 -22.65 -2.55
CA ALA A 598 10.99 -22.06 -3.12
C ALA A 598 9.68 -22.66 -2.56
N ILE A 599 8.62 -21.86 -2.57
CA ILE A 599 7.23 -22.31 -2.66
C ILE A 599 6.76 -21.88 -4.05
N ALA A 600 6.57 -22.83 -4.97
CA ALA A 600 6.31 -22.51 -6.36
C ALA A 600 5.53 -23.60 -7.08
N PRO A 601 4.74 -23.25 -8.10
CA PRO A 601 4.19 -24.24 -9.02
C PRO A 601 5.27 -24.79 -9.94
N ARG A 602 5.01 -25.97 -10.48
CA ARG A 602 5.83 -26.61 -11.50
C ARG A 602 5.11 -26.57 -12.85
N ASN A 603 4.94 -25.36 -13.40
CA ASN A 603 4.31 -25.11 -14.70
C ASN A 603 5.21 -24.20 -15.56
N THR A 604 4.92 -24.14 -16.87
CA THR A 604 5.63 -23.30 -17.84
C THR A 604 7.17 -23.38 -17.70
N ALA A 605 7.91 -22.27 -17.72
CA ALA A 605 9.37 -22.27 -17.54
C ALA A 605 9.87 -22.87 -16.22
N MET A 606 9.04 -22.90 -15.17
CA MET A 606 9.45 -23.48 -13.89
C MET A 606 9.59 -25.01 -13.95
N LEU A 607 9.04 -25.66 -15.00
CA LEU A 607 9.25 -27.10 -15.26
C LEU A 607 10.73 -27.50 -15.35
N ASP A 608 11.58 -26.57 -15.80
CA ASP A 608 13.00 -26.80 -16.06
C ASP A 608 13.88 -26.86 -14.81
N TYR A 609 13.42 -26.27 -13.69
CA TYR A 609 14.26 -26.12 -12.50
C TYR A 609 13.56 -26.31 -11.16
N ILE A 610 12.22 -26.41 -11.10
CA ILE A 610 11.46 -26.67 -9.87
C ILE A 610 11.16 -28.16 -9.72
N ASP A 611 11.46 -28.72 -8.55
CA ASP A 611 11.05 -30.06 -8.14
C ASP A 611 10.86 -30.18 -6.62
N SER A 612 10.40 -31.34 -6.15
CA SER A 612 10.14 -31.59 -4.73
C SER A 612 11.41 -31.64 -3.86
N ALA A 613 12.60 -31.70 -4.45
CA ALA A 613 13.86 -31.67 -3.71
C ALA A 613 14.29 -30.24 -3.38
N ASN A 614 13.90 -29.25 -4.20
CA ASN A 614 14.30 -27.85 -4.05
C ASN A 614 13.16 -26.88 -3.69
N ALA A 615 11.91 -27.33 -3.74
CA ALA A 615 10.74 -26.50 -3.47
C ALA A 615 9.62 -27.28 -2.76
N PHE A 616 8.73 -26.54 -2.10
CA PHE A 616 7.38 -27.00 -1.78
C PHE A 616 6.51 -26.73 -3.01
N LEU A 617 6.03 -27.82 -3.62
CA LEU A 617 5.28 -27.74 -4.87
C LEU A 617 3.85 -27.25 -4.63
N VAL A 618 3.45 -26.28 -5.43
CA VAL A 618 2.07 -25.80 -5.52
C VAL A 618 1.43 -26.41 -6.76
N GLU A 619 0.33 -27.13 -6.59
CA GLU A 619 -0.35 -27.72 -7.73
C GLU A 619 -1.00 -26.63 -8.59
N SER A 620 -1.11 -26.92 -9.89
CA SER A 620 -1.82 -26.03 -10.82
C SER A 620 -2.45 -26.84 -11.94
N SER A 621 -3.50 -26.30 -12.55
CA SER A 621 -4.24 -26.93 -13.64
C SER A 621 -4.46 -25.96 -14.79
N PRO A 622 -4.46 -26.40 -16.06
CA PRO A 622 -4.79 -25.53 -17.19
C PRO A 622 -6.13 -24.82 -17.02
N GLU A 623 -6.17 -23.54 -17.36
CA GLU A 623 -7.35 -22.68 -17.37
C GLU A 623 -7.35 -21.85 -18.66
N LEU A 624 -8.51 -21.79 -19.33
CA LEU A 624 -8.67 -21.01 -20.57
C LEU A 624 -8.35 -19.53 -20.31
N ALA A 625 -7.55 -18.95 -21.20
CA ALA A 625 -7.09 -17.57 -21.14
C ALA A 625 -7.04 -16.94 -22.55
N TYR A 626 -6.87 -15.63 -22.57
CA TYR A 626 -6.58 -14.86 -23.77
C TYR A 626 -5.10 -14.45 -23.77
N TRP A 627 -4.54 -14.13 -24.95
CA TRP A 627 -3.20 -13.55 -25.01
C TRP A 627 -3.23 -12.13 -24.44
N PRO A 628 -2.30 -11.73 -23.55
CA PRO A 628 -2.39 -10.44 -22.84
C PRO A 628 -2.53 -9.21 -23.73
N HIS A 629 -1.97 -9.26 -24.93
CA HIS A 629 -2.02 -8.17 -25.92
C HIS A 629 -3.18 -8.29 -26.92
N ASP A 630 -4.06 -9.30 -26.83
CA ASP A 630 -5.29 -9.38 -27.63
C ASP A 630 -6.40 -8.52 -26.98
N PRO A 631 -6.73 -7.34 -27.56
CA PRO A 631 -7.73 -6.44 -26.97
C PRO A 631 -9.17 -6.98 -27.06
N ARG A 632 -9.39 -8.06 -27.82
CA ARG A 632 -10.70 -8.73 -27.94
C ARG A 632 -10.93 -9.71 -26.80
N GLN A 633 -9.86 -10.09 -26.08
CA GLN A 633 -9.87 -11.07 -24.97
C GLN A 633 -10.52 -12.41 -25.36
N VAL A 634 -10.23 -12.92 -26.56
CA VAL A 634 -10.75 -14.22 -27.02
C VAL A 634 -10.00 -15.35 -26.32
N LEU A 635 -10.74 -16.26 -25.68
CA LEU A 635 -10.16 -17.41 -24.96
C LEU A 635 -9.62 -18.46 -25.95
N ARG A 636 -8.32 -18.37 -26.31
CA ARG A 636 -7.67 -19.23 -27.32
C ARG A 636 -6.39 -19.91 -26.84
N THR A 637 -5.95 -19.60 -25.63
CA THR A 637 -4.75 -20.17 -25.03
C THR A 637 -5.06 -20.64 -23.62
N TYR A 638 -4.10 -21.25 -22.93
CA TYR A 638 -4.21 -21.60 -21.52
C TYR A 638 -3.04 -21.02 -20.74
N TRP A 639 -3.34 -20.59 -19.52
CA TRP A 639 -2.39 -20.48 -18.43
C TRP A 639 -2.75 -21.51 -17.35
N HIS A 640 -2.10 -21.47 -16.19
CA HIS A 640 -2.33 -22.44 -15.12
C HIS A 640 -2.98 -21.81 -13.89
N ARG A 641 -4.21 -22.20 -13.57
CA ARG A 641 -4.84 -21.84 -12.29
C ARG A 641 -4.13 -22.54 -11.14
N ILE A 642 -3.79 -21.79 -10.10
CA ILE A 642 -3.16 -22.32 -8.89
C ILE A 642 -4.19 -23.03 -7.99
N ASN A 643 -3.76 -24.14 -7.39
CA ASN A 643 -4.52 -24.82 -6.35
C ASN A 643 -4.21 -24.18 -4.98
N TRP A 644 -5.14 -23.33 -4.52
CA TRP A 644 -5.05 -22.62 -3.24
C TRP A 644 -4.76 -23.54 -2.04
N GLN A 645 -5.36 -24.74 -1.99
CA GLN A 645 -5.18 -25.66 -0.86
C GLN A 645 -3.75 -26.17 -0.76
N THR A 646 -3.09 -26.41 -1.90
CA THR A 646 -1.68 -26.84 -1.90
C THR A 646 -0.73 -25.68 -1.59
N LEU A 647 -1.07 -24.45 -1.97
CA LEU A 647 -0.33 -23.26 -1.56
C LEU A 647 -0.41 -23.04 -0.04
N TYR A 648 -1.61 -23.18 0.53
CA TYR A 648 -1.83 -23.20 1.97
C TYR A 648 -0.96 -24.27 2.65
N GLN A 649 -1.00 -25.50 2.15
CA GLN A 649 -0.25 -26.61 2.74
C GLN A 649 1.27 -26.39 2.64
N ALA A 650 1.74 -25.83 1.52
CA ALA A 650 3.15 -25.47 1.35
C ALA A 650 3.63 -24.46 2.40
N PHE A 651 2.80 -23.47 2.78
CA PHE A 651 3.14 -22.56 3.89
C PHE A 651 3.21 -23.28 5.24
N VAL A 652 2.28 -24.20 5.52
CA VAL A 652 2.29 -25.00 6.75
C VAL A 652 3.55 -25.87 6.83
N ASP A 653 3.87 -26.58 5.74
CA ASP A 653 4.97 -27.55 5.70
C ASP A 653 6.34 -26.85 5.71
N SER A 654 6.47 -25.73 5.00
CA SER A 654 7.69 -24.93 4.97
C SER A 654 8.01 -24.28 6.32
N GLU A 655 7.01 -23.80 7.04
CA GLU A 655 7.16 -23.28 8.40
C GLU A 655 7.64 -24.39 9.36
N ALA A 656 6.98 -25.55 9.27
CA ALA A 656 7.33 -26.71 10.07
C ALA A 656 8.75 -27.21 9.77
N LEU A 657 9.15 -27.30 8.50
CA LEU A 657 10.50 -27.72 8.10
C LEU A 657 11.56 -26.76 8.64
N CYS A 658 11.35 -25.45 8.47
CA CYS A 658 12.29 -24.42 8.89
C CYS A 658 12.54 -24.48 10.40
N ARG A 659 11.50 -24.69 11.21
CA ARG A 659 11.62 -24.77 12.67
C ARG A 659 12.13 -26.12 13.17
N ARG A 660 11.67 -27.23 12.59
CA ARG A 660 11.94 -28.58 13.13
C ARG A 660 13.22 -29.21 12.58
N SER A 661 13.67 -28.81 11.39
CA SER A 661 14.80 -29.45 10.71
C SER A 661 15.67 -28.46 9.94
N PRO A 662 16.60 -27.75 10.62
CA PRO A 662 17.60 -26.92 9.97
C PRO A 662 18.47 -27.68 8.94
N ARG A 663 18.68 -28.98 9.16
CA ARG A 663 19.36 -29.85 8.19
C ARG A 663 18.50 -30.09 6.95
N GLY A 664 17.20 -30.32 7.12
CA GLY A 664 16.26 -30.47 6.02
C GLY A 664 16.19 -29.22 5.15
N TYR A 665 16.02 -28.06 5.77
CA TYR A 665 16.06 -26.76 5.09
C TYR A 665 17.35 -26.54 4.28
N ARG A 666 18.53 -26.80 4.89
CA ARG A 666 19.82 -26.68 4.18
C ARG A 666 19.92 -27.61 2.97
N ARG A 667 19.50 -28.87 3.09
CA ARG A 667 19.48 -29.81 1.95
C ARG A 667 18.61 -29.32 0.81
N MET A 668 17.44 -28.75 1.11
CA MET A 668 16.56 -28.17 0.10
C MET A 668 17.20 -26.96 -0.58
N GLY A 669 17.90 -26.10 0.18
CA GLY A 669 18.66 -24.98 -0.37
C GLY A 669 19.84 -25.42 -1.25
N GLU A 670 20.55 -26.49 -0.87
CA GLU A 670 21.61 -27.10 -1.69
C GLU A 670 21.06 -27.70 -2.99
N ALA A 671 19.90 -28.36 -2.92
CA ALA A 671 19.20 -28.87 -4.09
C ALA A 671 18.78 -27.74 -5.04
N ALA A 672 18.31 -26.61 -4.52
CA ALA A 672 18.02 -25.41 -5.31
C ALA A 672 19.28 -24.89 -6.02
N ILE A 673 20.40 -24.76 -5.31
CA ILE A 673 21.67 -24.32 -5.92
C ILE A 673 22.09 -25.26 -7.06
N THR A 674 22.00 -26.58 -6.86
CA THR A 674 22.40 -27.57 -7.86
C THR A 674 21.45 -27.57 -9.07
N ALA A 675 20.14 -27.47 -8.86
CA ALA A 675 19.16 -27.40 -9.94
C ALA A 675 19.42 -26.16 -10.82
N LEU A 676 19.61 -24.99 -10.22
CA LEU A 676 19.85 -23.75 -10.96
C LEU A 676 21.24 -23.73 -11.60
N GLN A 677 22.25 -24.39 -11.02
CA GLN A 677 23.55 -24.56 -11.69
C GLN A 677 23.41 -25.32 -13.01
N ARG A 678 22.62 -26.40 -13.02
CA ARG A 678 22.36 -27.23 -14.20
C ARG A 678 21.47 -26.54 -15.24
N PHE A 679 20.70 -25.54 -14.82
CA PHE A 679 19.78 -24.83 -15.69
C PHE A 679 20.38 -23.52 -16.25
N CYS A 680 20.84 -22.61 -15.38
CA CYS A 680 21.17 -21.22 -15.72
C CYS A 680 22.57 -20.76 -15.28
N SER A 681 23.53 -21.67 -15.20
CA SER A 681 24.94 -21.27 -15.08
C SER A 681 25.48 -20.71 -16.40
N MET A 682 26.52 -19.88 -16.29
CA MET A 682 27.26 -19.37 -17.43
C MET A 682 27.83 -20.51 -18.27
N GLU A 683 28.25 -21.62 -17.65
CA GLU A 683 28.71 -22.81 -18.37
C GLU A 683 27.61 -23.39 -19.28
N VAL A 684 26.40 -23.56 -18.76
CA VAL A 684 25.26 -24.08 -19.52
C VAL A 684 24.85 -23.11 -20.64
N ALA A 685 24.76 -21.82 -20.32
CA ALA A 685 24.40 -20.80 -21.31
C ALA A 685 25.45 -20.69 -22.43
N ARG A 686 26.75 -20.75 -22.09
CA ARG A 686 27.86 -20.82 -23.04
C ARG A 686 27.75 -22.00 -23.98
N GLY A 687 27.51 -23.20 -23.45
CA GLY A 687 27.34 -24.40 -24.26
C GLY A 687 26.20 -24.27 -25.27
N ARG A 688 25.01 -23.89 -24.78
CA ARG A 688 23.81 -23.76 -25.63
C ARG A 688 23.92 -22.61 -26.64
N PHE A 689 24.55 -21.50 -26.27
CA PHE A 689 24.78 -20.39 -27.20
C PHE A 689 25.81 -20.75 -28.27
N GLY A 690 26.89 -21.44 -27.90
CA GLY A 690 27.87 -21.96 -28.88
C GLY A 690 27.24 -22.90 -29.91
N GLU A 691 26.38 -23.82 -29.46
CA GLU A 691 25.60 -24.69 -30.37
C GLU A 691 24.66 -23.90 -31.29
N PHE A 692 24.01 -22.87 -30.77
CA PHE A 692 23.17 -21.97 -31.58
C PHE A 692 23.98 -21.23 -32.64
N LEU A 693 25.16 -20.70 -32.29
CA LEU A 693 26.04 -20.02 -33.24
C LEU A 693 26.59 -20.95 -34.33
N ALA A 694 26.91 -22.20 -34.00
CA ALA A 694 27.36 -23.18 -34.98
C ALA A 694 26.28 -23.43 -36.05
N ARG A 695 25.02 -23.62 -35.63
CA ARG A 695 23.87 -23.76 -36.57
C ARG A 695 23.63 -22.49 -37.39
N LEU A 696 23.91 -21.32 -36.83
CA LEU A 696 23.79 -20.05 -37.53
C LEU A 696 24.82 -19.91 -38.66
N GLN A 697 26.03 -20.44 -38.47
CA GLN A 697 27.09 -20.43 -39.49
C GLN A 697 26.84 -21.45 -40.60
N GLU A 698 26.36 -22.66 -40.28
CA GLU A 698 26.08 -23.72 -41.26
C GLU A 698 25.03 -23.33 -42.31
N GLN A 699 24.07 -22.47 -41.96
CA GLN A 699 23.04 -21.98 -42.88
C GLN A 699 23.45 -20.74 -43.68
N GLY A 700 24.59 -20.11 -43.36
CA GLY A 700 25.12 -18.97 -44.12
C GLY A 700 26.03 -19.40 -45.29
N GLU A 701 26.45 -20.66 -45.35
CA GLU A 701 27.35 -21.22 -46.37
C GLU A 701 26.62 -21.96 -47.51
N GLY A 702 25.29 -22.02 -47.49
CA GLY A 702 24.44 -22.64 -48.53
C GLY A 702 23.48 -21.64 -49.16
#